data_AF-A0A970ERX0-F1
#
_entry.id   AF-A0A970ERX0-F1
#
_cell.length_a   1.000
_cell.length_b   1.000
_cell.length_c   1.000
_cell.angle_alpha   90.00
_cell.angle_beta   90.00
_cell.angle_gamma   90.00
#
_symmetry.space_group_name_H-M   'P 1'
#
loop_
_entity.id
_entity.type
_entity.pdbx_description
1 polymer ?
#
loop_
_entity_poly.entity_id
_entity_poly.type
_entity_poly.pdbx_seq_one_letter_code
_entity_poly.pdbx_strand_id
1 'polypeptide(L)'
;MYFTIEKAQKYLSDLANYIYVEQICLESLKHWPEDLAGAHLPEFDDSNWPEFKVGSSWGGRDQTYWFRRKVTIPPEWKGKKAALYLVVGSGESGGIRGAESLAYIDGAPVQGLDVNHWEILLKPEWMEAGEIQLAIKSWSGLQDELRWFTKAALVRINEEAEDFYFRAATMLAAIRMLAENDLTRINLINILNKAINATDFRRPGSAEFYASIAKANEQLRADLAACKAESGRTPTVIAVGHSHIDVAWLWRLKHTREKSSRTFSTVNYLMDQYPEYQFLQSQPQLYEYIKHDYPEIYARIKENIRAGRWEVTGGMWLEADCNVTSGESLVRQFLMGQKFMEEEFGIRSRVLWLPDVFGYSWALPQIIKKSGHEYFMTTKISWNQYNRTPYDTFMWRGIDGTEVLTYFITTTPSPDPDYFTYNGVLDPESVVYSWHHYQQKDINDELLFSFGYGDGGGGPTKQMIETGRRMQEIPGLPQVKFGKAEPFFDRLAARVKGNPRLPVVDGELYLEYHRGTYTSQGRTKRNNRLSEIMLHDVEFFNTLAISKVPGHKYPQDQINENWKTVLRNQFHDVLPGSSIAEVYQDSSAEYAQVLDSSKEHLNAALTALAARVDLPGEKLVVFNSLSWARGGKAVLPWTERLAGKAFVDEDGSLLESRVVETTVARVVEVEVPEIPSFGYKSFRVVDGAEIPGSTDAGPEEAVRITGSTIESPYYRIVLNDAGQITSLFDKQAQREVVPEGMAANVIEAFEDKPMEHDAWDIDIYYREKRYSVQQACEWEVLENGPSRVVLAFTWPFLESTIKQRMIVYANNRRIDFETEVDWHERQILLKAAFPVAVRATKATYE
;
A
#
# COMPACT_ATOMS: atom_id res chain seq x y z
N MET A 1 32.94 -40.82 -10.14
CA MET A 1 31.90 -39.77 -10.11
C MET A 1 31.55 -39.44 -11.55
N TYR A 2 30.30 -39.64 -11.99
CA TYR A 2 29.91 -39.58 -13.41
C TYR A 2 29.47 -38.18 -13.89
N PHE A 3 29.61 -37.13 -13.06
CA PHE A 3 29.26 -35.72 -13.34
C PHE A 3 27.90 -35.55 -14.03
N THR A 4 26.91 -36.35 -13.60
CA THR A 4 25.63 -36.49 -14.32
C THR A 4 24.78 -35.22 -14.23
N ILE A 5 24.85 -34.50 -13.12
CA ILE A 5 24.13 -33.24 -12.90
C ILE A 5 24.73 -32.13 -13.77
N GLU A 6 26.06 -32.03 -13.81
CA GLU A 6 26.79 -31.06 -14.62
C GLU A 6 26.58 -31.31 -16.11
N LYS A 7 26.59 -32.58 -16.51
CA LYS A 7 26.21 -33.00 -17.87
C LYS A 7 24.79 -32.55 -18.21
N ALA A 8 23.81 -32.78 -17.33
CA ALA A 8 22.44 -32.36 -17.56
C ALA A 8 22.32 -30.84 -17.73
N GLN A 9 22.96 -30.08 -16.86
CA GLN A 9 23.01 -28.62 -16.96
C GLN A 9 23.55 -28.17 -18.32
N LYS A 10 24.64 -28.77 -18.80
CA LYS A 10 25.25 -28.41 -20.08
C LYS A 10 24.31 -28.69 -21.26
N TYR A 11 23.72 -29.88 -21.32
CA TYR A 11 22.81 -30.25 -22.42
C TYR A 11 21.56 -29.37 -22.45
N LEU A 12 21.00 -29.01 -21.29
CA LEU A 12 19.84 -28.12 -21.22
C LEU A 12 20.19 -26.69 -21.61
N SER A 13 21.36 -26.19 -21.19
CA SER A 13 21.87 -24.89 -21.63
C SER A 13 22.08 -24.83 -23.14
N ASP A 14 22.55 -25.93 -23.75
CA ASP A 14 22.72 -26.00 -25.20
C ASP A 14 21.36 -26.09 -25.90
N LEU A 15 20.43 -26.91 -25.40
CA LEU A 15 19.08 -27.08 -25.94
C LEU A 15 18.27 -25.77 -25.97
N ALA A 16 18.41 -24.91 -24.96
CA ALA A 16 17.69 -23.64 -24.90
C ALA A 16 17.87 -22.79 -26.17
N ASN A 17 19.04 -22.86 -26.81
CA ASN A 17 19.34 -22.15 -28.06
C ASN A 17 18.64 -22.75 -29.29
N TYR A 18 18.06 -23.94 -29.17
CA TYR A 18 17.40 -24.68 -30.25
C TYR A 18 15.88 -24.80 -30.06
N ILE A 19 15.30 -24.11 -29.07
CA ILE A 19 13.84 -24.00 -28.93
C ILE A 19 13.27 -23.18 -30.11
N TYR A 20 13.95 -22.09 -30.48
CA TYR A 20 13.61 -21.28 -31.63
C TYR A 20 14.27 -21.84 -32.89
N VAL A 21 13.46 -22.46 -33.75
CA VAL A 21 13.90 -23.21 -34.94
C VAL A 21 14.14 -22.30 -36.14
N GLU A 22 13.36 -21.24 -36.25
CA GLU A 22 13.49 -20.22 -37.29
C GLU A 22 13.19 -18.85 -36.68
N GLN A 23 13.86 -17.81 -37.17
CA GLN A 23 13.71 -16.44 -36.70
C GLN A 23 13.72 -15.47 -37.89
N ILE A 24 12.73 -14.57 -37.93
CA ILE A 24 12.65 -13.45 -38.86
C ILE A 24 12.83 -12.16 -38.07
N CYS A 25 13.96 -11.48 -38.28
CA CYS A 25 14.26 -10.22 -37.61
C CYS A 25 13.42 -9.08 -38.19
N LEU A 26 12.79 -8.30 -37.31
CA LEU A 26 12.09 -7.08 -37.68
C LEU A 26 13.10 -5.93 -37.56
N GLU A 27 13.82 -5.61 -38.64
CA GLU A 27 14.98 -4.69 -38.58
C GLU A 27 14.61 -3.25 -38.18
N SER A 28 13.38 -2.83 -38.45
CA SER A 28 12.89 -1.49 -38.17
C SER A 28 11.42 -1.49 -37.78
N LEU A 29 10.93 -0.43 -37.14
CA LEU A 29 9.52 -0.17 -36.89
C LEU A 29 9.26 1.32 -37.11
N LYS A 30 8.05 1.72 -37.44
CA LYS A 30 7.69 3.14 -37.36
C LYS A 30 7.61 3.58 -35.91
N HIS A 31 7.99 4.81 -35.60
CA HIS A 31 7.87 5.32 -34.22
C HIS A 31 7.37 6.76 -34.11
N TRP A 32 6.80 7.09 -32.95
CA TRP A 32 6.45 8.46 -32.59
C TRP A 32 6.77 8.73 -31.11
N PRO A 33 7.41 9.86 -30.76
CA PRO A 33 7.89 10.15 -29.40
C PRO A 33 6.84 10.84 -28.50
N GLU A 34 5.55 10.58 -28.72
CA GLU A 34 4.45 11.14 -27.94
C GLU A 34 3.30 10.14 -27.85
N ASP A 35 2.49 10.24 -26.80
CA ASP A 35 1.31 9.38 -26.64
C ASP A 35 0.16 9.86 -27.56
N LEU A 36 -0.25 9.02 -28.49
CA LEU A 36 -1.28 9.33 -29.48
C LEU A 36 -2.50 8.42 -29.32
N ALA A 37 -3.67 9.05 -29.17
CA ALA A 37 -4.94 8.34 -29.11
C ALA A 37 -5.17 7.54 -30.41
N GLY A 38 -5.63 6.30 -30.27
CA GLY A 38 -5.89 5.40 -31.41
C GLY A 38 -4.65 4.79 -32.07
N ALA A 39 -3.43 5.11 -31.63
CA ALA A 39 -2.19 4.57 -32.21
C ALA A 39 -1.99 3.05 -32.01
N HIS A 40 -2.88 2.37 -31.30
CA HIS A 40 -2.95 0.92 -31.24
C HIS A 40 -3.76 0.31 -32.39
N LEU A 41 -4.67 1.08 -33.00
CA LEU A 41 -5.64 0.57 -33.99
C LEU A 41 -4.97 0.24 -35.33
N PRO A 42 -5.41 -0.81 -36.04
CA PRO A 42 -4.86 -1.20 -37.33
C PRO A 42 -4.89 -0.10 -38.38
N GLU A 43 -6.00 0.63 -38.45
CA GLU A 43 -6.30 1.68 -39.44
C GLU A 43 -5.63 3.03 -39.17
N PHE A 44 -4.92 3.17 -38.05
CA PHE A 44 -4.23 4.42 -37.71
C PHE A 44 -3.18 4.79 -38.77
N ASP A 45 -3.27 6.03 -39.29
CA ASP A 45 -2.36 6.53 -40.31
C ASP A 45 -0.99 6.90 -39.71
N ASP A 46 -0.05 5.97 -39.84
CA ASP A 46 1.36 6.15 -39.47
C ASP A 46 2.25 6.45 -40.69
N SER A 47 1.69 6.86 -41.84
CA SER A 47 2.46 7.09 -43.08
C SER A 47 3.59 8.10 -42.93
N ASN A 48 3.41 9.10 -42.07
CA ASN A 48 4.39 10.16 -41.79
C ASN A 48 5.32 9.86 -40.61
N TRP A 49 5.21 8.69 -39.97
CA TRP A 49 6.07 8.35 -38.84
C TRP A 49 7.48 7.98 -39.31
N PRO A 50 8.54 8.48 -38.64
CA PRO A 50 9.91 8.09 -38.94
C PRO A 50 10.16 6.60 -38.67
N GLU A 51 11.11 6.03 -39.41
CA GLU A 51 11.61 4.67 -39.18
C GLU A 51 12.58 4.64 -37.99
N PHE A 52 12.31 3.74 -37.05
CA PHE A 52 13.14 3.38 -35.92
C PHE A 52 13.90 2.09 -36.24
N LYS A 53 15.22 2.09 -36.11
CA LYS A 53 16.03 0.89 -36.31
C LYS A 53 16.13 0.09 -35.01
N VAL A 54 15.85 -1.21 -35.06
CA VAL A 54 16.05 -2.10 -33.89
C VAL A 54 17.54 -2.19 -33.57
N GLY A 55 17.87 -2.13 -32.28
CA GLY A 55 19.21 -1.93 -31.76
C GLY A 55 19.57 -0.47 -31.48
N SER A 56 18.69 0.49 -31.77
CA SER A 56 18.85 1.90 -31.39
C SER A 56 18.26 2.21 -30.01
N SER A 57 18.58 3.40 -29.50
CA SER A 57 18.09 3.91 -28.23
C SER A 57 16.90 4.88 -28.39
N TRP A 58 16.03 4.97 -27.39
CA TRP A 58 14.87 5.87 -27.33
C TRP A 58 14.56 6.31 -25.88
N GLY A 59 13.67 7.29 -25.72
CA GLY A 59 13.14 7.69 -24.41
C GLY A 59 14.00 8.73 -23.67
N GLY A 60 13.86 8.74 -22.34
CA GLY A 60 14.46 9.68 -21.39
C GLY A 60 13.66 9.63 -20.09
N ARG A 61 13.80 10.61 -19.20
CA ARG A 61 12.93 10.68 -18.00
C ARG A 61 11.47 10.93 -18.39
N ASP A 62 10.58 10.04 -17.97
CA ASP A 62 9.11 10.14 -18.07
C ASP A 62 8.57 10.35 -19.51
N GLN A 63 9.14 9.66 -20.51
CA GLN A 63 8.69 9.77 -21.90
C GLN A 63 7.93 8.53 -22.37
N THR A 64 6.93 8.76 -23.24
CA THR A 64 6.11 7.72 -23.88
C THR A 64 6.34 7.71 -25.38
N TYR A 65 6.60 6.53 -25.93
CA TYR A 65 6.82 6.29 -27.36
C TYR A 65 5.83 5.26 -27.88
N TRP A 66 5.43 5.42 -29.13
CA TRP A 66 4.74 4.39 -29.89
C TRP A 66 5.67 3.76 -30.92
N PHE A 67 5.59 2.45 -31.08
CA PHE A 67 6.21 1.70 -32.18
C PHE A 67 5.15 0.92 -32.95
N ARG A 68 5.19 0.93 -34.29
CA ARG A 68 4.21 0.26 -35.15
C ARG A 68 4.89 -0.49 -36.30
N ARG A 69 4.38 -1.68 -36.61
CA ARG A 69 4.84 -2.47 -37.76
C ARG A 69 3.79 -3.50 -38.19
N LYS A 70 3.64 -3.64 -39.51
CA LYS A 70 2.96 -4.79 -40.10
C LYS A 70 3.90 -5.99 -40.15
N VAL A 71 3.49 -7.13 -39.61
CA VAL A 71 4.28 -8.35 -39.54
C VAL A 71 3.61 -9.43 -40.39
N THR A 72 4.29 -9.85 -41.46
CA THR A 72 3.85 -10.96 -42.31
C THR A 72 4.34 -12.28 -41.74
N ILE A 73 3.45 -13.25 -41.59
CA ILE A 73 3.73 -14.59 -41.09
C ILE A 73 3.94 -15.52 -42.30
N PRO A 74 5.04 -16.29 -42.35
CA PRO A 74 5.27 -17.21 -43.47
C PRO A 74 4.14 -18.25 -43.61
N PRO A 75 3.62 -18.52 -44.82
CA PRO A 75 2.56 -19.51 -45.03
C PRO A 75 2.89 -20.90 -44.50
N GLU A 76 4.17 -21.29 -44.52
CA GLU A 76 4.68 -22.57 -44.01
C GLU A 76 4.68 -22.68 -42.48
N TRP A 77 4.47 -21.57 -41.76
CA TRP A 77 4.33 -21.55 -40.30
C TRP A 77 2.88 -21.72 -39.84
N LYS A 78 1.89 -21.75 -40.75
CA LYS A 78 0.49 -22.00 -40.40
C LYS A 78 0.34 -23.32 -39.64
N GLY A 79 -0.48 -23.31 -38.58
CA GLY A 79 -0.64 -24.45 -37.68
C GLY A 79 0.60 -24.84 -36.87
N LYS A 80 1.65 -23.99 -36.82
CA LYS A 80 2.82 -24.17 -35.96
C LYS A 80 2.80 -23.17 -34.80
N LYS A 81 3.49 -23.49 -33.70
CA LYS A 81 3.72 -22.56 -32.60
C LYS A 81 4.72 -21.48 -33.00
N ALA A 82 4.32 -20.21 -32.91
CA ALA A 82 5.16 -19.06 -33.18
C ALA A 82 4.89 -17.93 -32.19
N ALA A 83 5.85 -17.02 -32.03
CA ALA A 83 5.77 -15.89 -31.10
C ALA A 83 6.47 -14.65 -31.65
N LEU A 84 6.11 -13.48 -31.14
CA LEU A 84 6.93 -12.28 -31.23
C LEU A 84 7.89 -12.25 -30.04
N TYR A 85 9.18 -12.04 -30.30
CA TYR A 85 10.21 -11.83 -29.28
C TYR A 85 10.67 -10.38 -29.31
N LEU A 86 10.28 -9.60 -28.30
CA LEU A 86 10.42 -8.15 -28.24
C LEU A 86 11.13 -7.74 -26.94
N VAL A 87 12.28 -7.06 -27.06
CA VAL A 87 13.04 -6.51 -25.94
C VAL A 87 13.16 -5.00 -26.14
N VAL A 88 12.15 -4.26 -25.70
CA VAL A 88 11.96 -2.83 -26.02
C VAL A 88 12.88 -1.92 -25.19
N GLY A 89 13.31 -2.38 -24.01
CA GLY A 89 14.24 -1.67 -23.14
C GLY A 89 14.33 -2.34 -21.78
N SER A 90 15.28 -3.26 -21.60
CA SER A 90 15.46 -3.96 -20.32
C SER A 90 15.84 -3.00 -19.20
N GLY A 91 15.29 -3.22 -18.01
CA GLY A 91 15.62 -2.48 -16.79
C GLY A 91 15.50 -3.36 -15.56
N GLU A 92 15.16 -2.76 -14.44
CA GLU A 92 14.96 -3.38 -13.15
C GLU A 92 13.49 -3.75 -12.94
N SER A 93 13.23 -4.95 -12.41
CA SER A 93 11.88 -5.40 -12.08
C SER A 93 11.35 -4.62 -10.88
N GLY A 94 10.10 -4.13 -10.93
CA GLY A 94 9.46 -3.42 -9.80
C GLY A 94 10.05 -2.04 -9.47
N GLY A 95 11.04 -1.57 -10.23
CA GLY A 95 11.74 -0.31 -9.97
C GLY A 95 11.31 0.86 -10.88
N ILE A 96 12.09 1.94 -10.80
CA ILE A 96 11.94 3.17 -11.63
C ILE A 96 12.76 3.14 -12.92
N ARG A 97 13.55 2.09 -13.09
CA ARG A 97 14.50 1.90 -14.19
C ARG A 97 13.98 0.81 -15.11
N GLY A 98 13.73 1.13 -16.38
CA GLY A 98 13.32 0.15 -17.38
C GLY A 98 12.21 0.66 -18.28
N ALA A 99 12.08 0.06 -19.46
CA ALA A 99 10.92 0.30 -20.29
C ALA A 99 9.77 -0.59 -19.81
N GLU A 100 8.60 0.01 -19.64
CA GLU A 100 7.35 -0.70 -19.42
C GLU A 100 6.44 -0.44 -20.59
N SER A 101 6.13 -1.48 -21.36
CA SER A 101 5.34 -1.35 -22.58
C SER A 101 4.09 -2.20 -22.56
N LEU A 102 3.07 -1.80 -23.31
CA LEU A 102 1.92 -2.63 -23.65
C LEU A 102 1.94 -2.88 -25.15
N ALA A 103 1.99 -4.16 -25.54
CA ALA A 103 1.87 -4.59 -26.92
C ALA A 103 0.40 -4.81 -27.30
N TYR A 104 0.07 -4.36 -28.50
CA TYR A 104 -1.22 -4.53 -29.15
C TYR A 104 -1.03 -5.29 -30.45
N ILE A 105 -1.92 -6.25 -30.72
CA ILE A 105 -1.97 -6.99 -31.99
C ILE A 105 -3.36 -6.79 -32.56
N ASP A 106 -3.40 -6.24 -33.78
CA ASP A 106 -4.63 -5.87 -34.48
C ASP A 106 -5.57 -4.98 -33.62
N GLY A 107 -4.98 -4.07 -32.83
CA GLY A 107 -5.71 -3.18 -31.93
C GLY A 107 -6.06 -3.77 -30.56
N ALA A 108 -5.99 -5.09 -30.37
CA ALA A 108 -6.30 -5.72 -29.09
C ALA A 108 -5.08 -5.66 -28.13
N PRO A 109 -5.23 -5.27 -26.86
CA PRO A 109 -4.14 -5.34 -25.88
C PRO A 109 -3.81 -6.79 -25.55
N VAL A 110 -2.52 -7.12 -25.61
CA VAL A 110 -2.04 -8.51 -25.51
C VAL A 110 -1.21 -8.73 -24.26
N GLN A 111 -0.04 -8.10 -24.17
CA GLN A 111 0.91 -8.38 -23.10
C GLN A 111 1.73 -7.14 -22.75
N GLY A 112 2.03 -7.00 -21.47
CA GLY A 112 3.11 -6.15 -20.99
C GLY A 112 4.46 -6.64 -21.55
N LEU A 113 5.35 -5.71 -21.86
CA LEU A 113 6.75 -6.00 -22.14
C LEU A 113 7.60 -5.26 -21.11
N ASP A 114 8.37 -6.01 -20.35
CA ASP A 114 9.23 -5.55 -19.27
C ASP A 114 10.48 -6.45 -19.21
N VAL A 115 11.23 -6.46 -18.10
CA VAL A 115 12.42 -7.32 -17.96
C VAL A 115 12.08 -8.82 -17.86
N ASN A 116 10.84 -9.16 -17.50
CA ASN A 116 10.35 -10.52 -17.27
C ASN A 116 9.52 -11.06 -18.45
N HIS A 117 8.99 -10.18 -19.31
CA HIS A 117 8.09 -10.52 -20.40
C HIS A 117 8.63 -10.05 -21.77
N TRP A 118 9.21 -10.98 -22.54
CA TRP A 118 9.74 -10.70 -23.89
C TRP A 118 9.05 -11.45 -25.02
N GLU A 119 8.36 -12.54 -24.70
CA GLU A 119 7.77 -13.43 -25.70
C GLU A 119 6.24 -13.29 -25.66
N ILE A 120 5.65 -12.97 -26.82
CA ILE A 120 4.20 -12.95 -27.03
C ILE A 120 3.87 -14.10 -27.99
N LEU A 121 3.30 -15.18 -27.47
CA LEU A 121 2.80 -16.29 -28.30
C LEU A 121 1.78 -15.76 -29.32
N LEU A 122 1.74 -16.25 -30.55
CA LEU A 122 0.72 -15.87 -31.52
C LEU A 122 -0.49 -16.81 -31.42
N LYS A 123 -1.70 -16.23 -31.44
CA LYS A 123 -2.94 -17.01 -31.47
C LYS A 123 -3.14 -17.72 -32.81
N PRO A 124 -3.85 -18.88 -32.83
CA PRO A 124 -4.14 -19.60 -34.07
C PRO A 124 -4.80 -18.73 -35.14
N GLU A 125 -5.73 -17.84 -34.78
CA GLU A 125 -6.41 -16.95 -35.71
C GLU A 125 -5.46 -15.97 -36.42
N TRP A 126 -4.43 -15.47 -35.73
CA TRP A 126 -3.41 -14.60 -36.33
C TRP A 126 -2.49 -15.38 -37.27
N MET A 127 -2.13 -16.60 -36.87
CA MET A 127 -1.37 -17.50 -37.74
C MET A 127 -2.14 -17.81 -39.03
N GLU A 128 -3.45 -18.01 -38.95
CA GLU A 128 -4.30 -18.27 -40.11
C GLU A 128 -4.50 -17.03 -41.00
N ALA A 129 -4.64 -15.84 -40.42
CA ALA A 129 -4.68 -14.58 -41.16
C ALA A 129 -3.41 -14.36 -41.99
N GLY A 130 -2.25 -14.79 -41.48
CA GLY A 130 -0.96 -14.70 -42.17
C GLY A 130 -0.31 -13.32 -42.10
N GLU A 131 -0.96 -12.36 -41.46
CA GLU A 131 -0.48 -11.00 -41.29
C GLU A 131 -1.14 -10.37 -40.05
N ILE A 132 -0.36 -9.60 -39.29
CA ILE A 132 -0.82 -8.87 -38.12
C ILE A 132 -0.27 -7.44 -38.11
N GLN A 133 -1.00 -6.53 -37.49
CA GLN A 133 -0.52 -5.19 -37.14
C GLN A 133 -0.04 -5.18 -35.68
N LEU A 134 1.26 -5.00 -35.48
CA LEU A 134 1.88 -4.79 -34.18
C LEU A 134 1.91 -3.29 -33.85
N ALA A 135 1.45 -2.93 -32.66
CA ALA A 135 1.68 -1.63 -32.05
C ALA A 135 2.19 -1.81 -30.61
N ILE A 136 3.10 -0.93 -30.16
CA ILE A 136 3.70 -1.01 -28.82
C ILE A 136 3.69 0.39 -28.21
N LYS A 137 2.92 0.58 -27.13
CA LYS A 137 2.99 1.79 -26.29
C LYS A 137 4.06 1.56 -25.23
N SER A 138 5.11 2.37 -25.21
CA SER A 138 6.26 2.16 -24.34
C SER A 138 6.54 3.39 -23.48
N TRP A 139 6.61 3.20 -22.16
CA TRP A 139 7.05 4.22 -21.22
C TRP A 139 8.49 3.96 -20.81
N SER A 140 9.31 4.99 -20.75
CA SER A 140 10.77 4.89 -20.55
C SER A 140 11.21 4.88 -19.07
N GLY A 141 10.29 5.01 -18.12
CA GLY A 141 10.60 5.06 -16.70
C GLY A 141 10.93 6.46 -16.20
N LEU A 142 11.21 6.60 -14.89
CA LEU A 142 11.47 7.90 -14.26
C LEU A 142 12.96 8.24 -14.17
N GLN A 143 13.85 7.32 -14.53
CA GLN A 143 15.28 7.62 -14.60
C GLN A 143 15.62 8.39 -15.88
N ASP A 144 16.56 9.33 -15.77
CA ASP A 144 17.08 10.07 -16.92
C ASP A 144 18.09 9.21 -17.71
N GLU A 145 17.58 8.14 -18.30
CA GLU A 145 18.34 7.15 -19.06
C GLU A 145 17.62 6.80 -20.35
N LEU A 146 18.39 6.64 -21.43
CA LEU A 146 17.86 6.09 -22.68
C LEU A 146 17.63 4.58 -22.56
N ARG A 147 16.60 4.09 -23.26
CA ARG A 147 16.24 2.67 -23.38
C ARG A 147 16.70 2.11 -24.72
N TRP A 148 17.07 0.83 -24.75
CA TRP A 148 17.55 0.16 -25.95
C TRP A 148 16.55 -0.91 -26.39
N PHE A 149 15.97 -0.73 -27.58
CA PHE A 149 15.12 -1.75 -28.18
C PHE A 149 16.03 -2.76 -28.88
N THR A 150 16.54 -3.74 -28.14
CA THR A 150 17.65 -4.61 -28.57
C THR A 150 17.23 -5.75 -29.49
N LYS A 151 15.98 -6.20 -29.44
CA LYS A 151 15.51 -7.33 -30.25
C LYS A 151 14.04 -7.19 -30.61
N ALA A 152 13.72 -7.34 -31.89
CA ALA A 152 12.37 -7.55 -32.38
C ALA A 152 12.40 -8.65 -33.45
N ALA A 153 11.72 -9.76 -33.20
CA ALA A 153 11.71 -10.87 -34.14
C ALA A 153 10.43 -11.68 -34.06
N LEU A 154 10.02 -12.24 -35.20
CA LEU A 154 9.05 -13.32 -35.27
C LEU A 154 9.81 -14.65 -35.18
N VAL A 155 9.48 -15.49 -34.21
CA VAL A 155 10.18 -16.76 -33.93
C VAL A 155 9.24 -17.95 -34.05
N ARG A 156 9.71 -19.04 -34.67
CA ARG A 156 9.00 -20.33 -34.69
C ARG A 156 9.54 -21.20 -33.56
N ILE A 157 8.64 -21.76 -32.77
CA ILE A 157 8.97 -22.55 -31.57
C ILE A 157 8.80 -24.04 -31.91
N ASN A 158 9.78 -24.85 -31.53
CA ASN A 158 9.64 -26.30 -31.53
C ASN A 158 9.00 -26.76 -30.21
N GLU A 159 7.74 -27.21 -30.30
CA GLU A 159 6.93 -27.57 -29.13
C GLU A 159 7.54 -28.71 -28.30
N GLU A 160 8.07 -29.73 -28.96
CA GLU A 160 8.69 -30.88 -28.27
C GLU A 160 10.00 -30.49 -27.58
N ALA A 161 10.80 -29.63 -28.20
CA ALA A 161 12.03 -29.12 -27.60
C ALA A 161 11.75 -28.24 -26.38
N GLU A 162 10.74 -27.38 -26.48
CA GLU A 162 10.31 -26.53 -25.37
C GLU A 162 9.74 -27.35 -24.21
N ASP A 163 8.84 -28.30 -24.49
CA ASP A 163 8.22 -29.15 -23.46
C ASP A 163 9.27 -29.99 -22.72
N PHE A 164 10.21 -30.58 -23.47
CA PHE A 164 11.33 -31.32 -22.91
C PHE A 164 12.24 -30.42 -22.06
N TYR A 165 12.57 -29.22 -22.56
CA TYR A 165 13.41 -28.27 -21.84
C TYR A 165 12.81 -27.93 -20.48
N PHE A 166 11.55 -27.51 -20.41
CA PHE A 166 10.90 -27.17 -19.14
C PHE A 166 10.83 -28.38 -18.21
N ARG A 167 10.48 -29.57 -18.72
CA ARG A 167 10.40 -30.81 -17.91
C ARG A 167 11.74 -31.16 -17.30
N ALA A 168 12.79 -31.22 -18.12
CA ALA A 168 14.12 -31.62 -17.71
C ALA A 168 14.81 -30.54 -16.84
N ALA A 169 14.61 -29.25 -17.12
CA ALA A 169 15.14 -28.15 -16.30
C ALA A 169 14.50 -28.12 -14.91
N THR A 170 13.18 -28.26 -14.82
CA THR A 170 12.48 -28.35 -13.53
C THR A 170 12.93 -29.57 -12.73
N MET A 171 13.09 -30.71 -13.40
CA MET A 171 13.61 -31.94 -12.78
C MET A 171 15.05 -31.78 -12.28
N LEU A 172 15.91 -31.09 -13.03
CA LEU A 172 17.27 -30.79 -12.61
C LEU A 172 17.30 -29.89 -11.37
N ALA A 173 16.46 -28.86 -11.33
CA ALA A 173 16.29 -28.01 -10.15
C ALA A 173 15.78 -28.82 -8.95
N ALA A 174 14.80 -29.70 -9.15
CA ALA A 174 14.28 -30.60 -8.11
C ALA A 174 15.36 -31.55 -7.55
N ILE A 175 16.20 -32.14 -8.41
CA ILE A 175 17.31 -33.03 -8.01
C ILE A 175 18.29 -32.32 -7.06
N ARG A 176 18.51 -31.01 -7.26
CA ARG A 176 19.39 -30.21 -6.40
C ARG A 176 18.81 -29.97 -5.00
N MET A 177 17.48 -30.00 -4.88
CA MET A 177 16.79 -29.81 -3.60
C MET A 177 16.68 -31.07 -2.74
N LEU A 178 16.84 -32.26 -3.34
CA LEU A 178 16.79 -33.52 -2.61
C LEU A 178 18.16 -33.85 -1.99
N ALA A 179 18.14 -34.52 -0.82
CA ALA A 179 19.35 -34.95 -0.14
C ALA A 179 20.14 -35.98 -0.97
N GLU A 180 21.48 -35.97 -0.87
CA GLU A 180 22.33 -36.82 -1.72
C GLU A 180 22.07 -38.33 -1.58
N ASN A 181 21.66 -38.76 -0.39
CA ASN A 181 21.34 -40.15 -0.04
C ASN A 181 19.86 -40.51 -0.24
N ASP A 182 19.03 -39.59 -0.75
CA ASP A 182 17.62 -39.83 -1.04
C ASP A 182 17.46 -40.75 -2.26
N LEU A 183 16.67 -41.82 -2.13
CA LEU A 183 16.43 -42.78 -3.21
C LEU A 183 15.68 -42.15 -4.40
N THR A 184 14.72 -41.25 -4.14
CA THR A 184 14.02 -40.48 -5.16
C THR A 184 15.01 -39.65 -5.97
N ARG A 185 15.97 -39.00 -5.30
CA ARG A 185 17.02 -38.24 -5.99
C ARG A 185 17.84 -39.12 -6.93
N ILE A 186 18.28 -40.29 -6.46
CA ILE A 186 19.06 -41.24 -7.26
C ILE A 186 18.27 -41.69 -8.49
N ASN A 187 16.98 -42.02 -8.30
CA ASN A 187 16.09 -42.42 -9.39
C ASN A 187 15.90 -41.29 -10.41
N LEU A 188 15.65 -40.06 -9.94
CA LEU A 188 15.51 -38.89 -10.81
C LEU A 188 16.80 -38.62 -11.60
N ILE A 189 17.98 -38.68 -10.99
CA ILE A 189 19.26 -38.53 -11.70
C ILE A 189 19.39 -39.56 -12.84
N ASN A 190 19.04 -40.82 -12.56
CA ASN A 190 19.11 -41.90 -13.55
C ASN A 190 18.12 -41.68 -14.70
N ILE A 191 16.88 -41.31 -14.39
CA ILE A 191 15.83 -41.01 -15.37
C ILE A 191 16.25 -39.84 -16.26
N LEU A 192 16.73 -38.74 -15.67
CA LEU A 192 17.15 -37.55 -16.41
C LEU A 192 18.35 -37.88 -17.32
N ASN A 193 19.33 -38.62 -16.82
CA ASN A 193 20.48 -39.04 -17.62
C ASN A 193 20.08 -39.96 -18.77
N LYS A 194 19.13 -40.89 -18.56
CA LYS A 194 18.58 -41.75 -19.61
C LYS A 194 17.90 -40.92 -20.69
N ALA A 195 17.10 -39.92 -20.32
CA ALA A 195 16.46 -39.02 -21.26
C ALA A 195 17.49 -38.19 -22.06
N ILE A 196 18.49 -37.61 -21.40
CA ILE A 196 19.57 -36.86 -22.07
C ILE A 196 20.35 -37.77 -23.04
N ASN A 197 20.68 -38.99 -22.64
CA ASN A 197 21.37 -39.95 -23.51
C ASN A 197 20.57 -40.34 -24.76
N ALA A 198 19.25 -40.20 -24.73
CA ALA A 198 18.39 -40.48 -25.88
C ALA A 198 18.36 -39.32 -26.90
N THR A 199 18.85 -38.12 -26.52
CA THR A 199 18.93 -36.96 -27.42
C THR A 199 20.14 -37.05 -28.37
N ASP A 200 19.98 -36.59 -29.61
CA ASP A 200 21.00 -36.67 -30.67
C ASP A 200 21.58 -35.29 -31.01
N PHE A 201 22.57 -34.86 -30.23
CA PHE A 201 23.29 -33.60 -30.44
C PHE A 201 24.38 -33.65 -31.52
N ARG A 202 24.46 -34.70 -32.37
CA ARG A 202 25.49 -34.77 -33.43
C ARG A 202 25.29 -33.72 -34.51
N ARG A 203 24.03 -33.34 -34.78
CA ARG A 203 23.66 -32.24 -35.69
C ARG A 203 22.50 -31.44 -35.10
N PRO A 204 22.75 -30.59 -34.09
CA PRO A 204 21.70 -29.82 -33.43
C PRO A 204 20.91 -28.98 -34.44
N GLY A 205 19.59 -28.92 -34.25
CA GLY A 205 18.66 -28.26 -35.16
C GLY A 205 18.23 -29.09 -36.39
N SER A 206 18.72 -30.33 -36.58
CA SER A 206 18.22 -31.21 -37.64
C SER A 206 16.89 -31.88 -37.28
N ALA A 207 16.22 -32.50 -38.26
CA ALA A 207 14.99 -33.25 -38.03
C ALA A 207 15.23 -34.45 -37.07
N GLU A 208 16.37 -35.13 -37.19
CA GLU A 208 16.77 -36.23 -36.32
C GLU A 208 17.00 -35.77 -34.88
N PHE A 209 17.60 -34.58 -34.69
CA PHE A 209 17.75 -33.96 -33.38
C PHE A 209 16.39 -33.75 -32.70
N TYR A 210 15.44 -33.09 -33.37
CA TYR A 210 14.11 -32.86 -32.79
C TYR A 210 13.31 -34.15 -32.57
N ALA A 211 13.41 -35.11 -33.49
CA ALA A 211 12.78 -36.43 -33.31
C ALA A 211 13.34 -37.19 -32.11
N SER A 212 14.65 -37.08 -31.86
CA SER A 212 15.29 -37.66 -30.68
C SER A 212 14.80 -37.01 -29.37
N ILE A 213 14.59 -35.70 -29.38
CA ILE A 213 14.07 -34.95 -28.21
C ILE A 213 12.62 -35.34 -27.91
N ALA A 214 11.76 -35.39 -28.93
CA ALA A 214 10.37 -35.81 -28.76
C ALA A 214 10.29 -37.22 -28.13
N LYS A 215 11.10 -38.16 -28.64
CA LYS A 215 11.20 -39.51 -28.08
C LYS A 215 11.76 -39.52 -26.64
N ALA A 216 12.78 -38.71 -26.37
CA ALA A 216 13.35 -38.58 -25.04
C ALA A 216 12.33 -38.01 -24.03
N ASN A 217 11.51 -37.06 -24.47
CA ASN A 217 10.48 -36.42 -23.66
C ASN A 217 9.33 -37.39 -23.34
N GLU A 218 8.86 -38.15 -24.32
CA GLU A 218 7.85 -39.19 -24.11
C GLU A 218 8.33 -40.22 -23.08
N GLN A 219 9.57 -40.69 -23.21
CA GLN A 219 10.17 -41.62 -22.26
C GLN A 219 10.34 -40.99 -20.87
N LEU A 220 10.80 -39.74 -20.80
CA LEU A 220 10.98 -39.01 -19.55
C LEU A 220 9.65 -38.89 -18.79
N ARG A 221 8.56 -38.56 -19.49
CA ARG A 221 7.21 -38.48 -18.92
C ARG A 221 6.74 -39.84 -18.37
N ALA A 222 6.94 -40.92 -19.12
CA ALA A 222 6.57 -42.26 -18.68
C ALA A 222 7.36 -42.71 -17.44
N ASP A 223 8.67 -42.47 -17.44
CA ASP A 223 9.56 -42.82 -16.32
C ASP A 223 9.24 -42.00 -15.05
N LEU A 224 8.93 -40.69 -15.21
CA LEU A 224 8.49 -39.84 -14.10
C LEU A 224 7.15 -40.30 -13.52
N ALA A 225 6.18 -40.67 -14.37
CA ALA A 225 4.89 -41.16 -13.91
C ALA A 225 5.03 -42.46 -13.10
N ALA A 226 5.89 -43.39 -13.54
CA ALA A 226 6.19 -44.62 -12.80
C ALA A 226 6.87 -44.31 -11.45
N CYS A 227 7.90 -43.45 -11.46
CA CYS A 227 8.61 -43.03 -10.24
C CYS A 227 7.65 -42.35 -9.24
N LYS A 228 6.73 -41.51 -9.73
CA LYS A 228 5.73 -40.84 -8.90
C LYS A 228 4.70 -41.80 -8.30
N ALA A 229 4.27 -42.82 -9.04
CA ALA A 229 3.33 -43.82 -8.54
C ALA A 229 3.90 -44.62 -7.34
N GLU A 230 5.22 -44.76 -7.27
CA GLU A 230 5.93 -45.41 -6.16
C GLU A 230 6.26 -44.45 -5.00
N SER A 231 6.06 -43.14 -5.19
CA SER A 231 6.39 -42.13 -4.19
C SER A 231 5.34 -42.02 -3.07
N GLY A 232 5.81 -41.71 -1.86
CA GLY A 232 4.94 -41.52 -0.69
C GLY A 232 4.19 -40.18 -0.70
N ARG A 233 3.36 -39.96 0.32
CA ARG A 233 2.66 -38.68 0.52
C ARG A 233 3.67 -37.56 0.84
N THR A 234 3.52 -36.41 0.19
CA THR A 234 4.24 -35.17 0.47
C THR A 234 3.26 -34.06 0.86
N PRO A 235 3.71 -32.99 1.54
CA PRO A 235 2.90 -31.79 1.78
C PRO A 235 2.46 -31.15 0.46
N THR A 236 1.39 -30.36 0.49
CA THR A 236 0.84 -29.67 -0.71
C THR A 236 1.17 -28.18 -0.68
N VAL A 237 1.48 -27.59 -1.83
CA VAL A 237 1.61 -26.15 -2.01
C VAL A 237 0.58 -25.68 -3.04
N ILE A 238 -0.30 -24.79 -2.63
CA ILE A 238 -1.31 -24.14 -3.47
C ILE A 238 -0.68 -22.89 -4.05
N ALA A 239 -0.30 -22.96 -5.33
CA ALA A 239 0.26 -21.86 -6.08
C ALA A 239 -0.86 -21.00 -6.67
N VAL A 240 -0.89 -19.72 -6.33
CA VAL A 240 -1.80 -18.72 -6.88
C VAL A 240 -0.98 -17.59 -7.51
N GLY A 241 -1.29 -17.24 -8.76
CA GLY A 241 -0.67 -16.10 -9.40
C GLY A 241 -1.09 -14.81 -8.71
N HIS A 242 -0.16 -13.90 -8.48
CA HIS A 242 -0.41 -12.63 -7.83
C HIS A 242 0.45 -11.55 -8.50
N SER A 243 -0.03 -10.31 -8.46
CA SER A 243 0.78 -9.15 -8.78
C SER A 243 0.35 -8.02 -7.85
N HIS A 244 1.16 -7.81 -6.82
CA HIS A 244 1.03 -6.65 -5.97
C HIS A 244 1.37 -5.40 -6.79
N ILE A 245 0.52 -4.38 -6.75
CA ILE A 245 0.75 -3.13 -7.48
C ILE A 245 0.55 -1.98 -6.50
N ASP A 246 1.65 -1.28 -6.20
CA ASP A 246 1.60 -0.08 -5.41
C ASP A 246 0.87 1.01 -6.16
N VAL A 247 -0.22 1.50 -5.56
CA VAL A 247 -1.06 2.48 -6.24
C VAL A 247 -0.29 3.77 -6.47
N ALA A 248 0.62 4.11 -5.55
CA ALA A 248 1.66 5.11 -5.72
C ALA A 248 2.81 4.80 -4.75
N TRP A 249 4.03 4.79 -5.27
CA TRP A 249 5.26 4.54 -4.49
C TRP A 249 6.44 5.30 -5.11
N LEU A 250 7.20 4.63 -5.97
CA LEU A 250 8.25 5.25 -6.77
C LEU A 250 7.73 5.87 -8.07
N TRP A 251 6.41 5.89 -8.25
CA TRP A 251 5.68 6.47 -9.36
C TRP A 251 4.34 7.06 -8.89
N ARG A 252 3.84 8.01 -9.67
CA ARG A 252 2.51 8.63 -9.48
C ARG A 252 1.36 7.72 -9.93
N LEU A 253 0.15 8.02 -9.47
CA LEU A 253 -1.10 7.32 -9.84
C LEU A 253 -1.29 7.15 -11.35
N LYS A 254 -0.91 8.15 -12.16
CA LYS A 254 -1.03 8.08 -13.63
C LYS A 254 -0.29 6.87 -14.22
N HIS A 255 0.86 6.50 -13.66
CA HIS A 255 1.65 5.37 -14.14
C HIS A 255 1.06 4.04 -13.69
N THR A 256 0.53 3.97 -12.47
CA THR A 256 -0.14 2.80 -11.92
C THR A 256 -1.31 2.32 -12.79
N ARG A 257 -2.07 3.27 -13.35
CA ARG A 257 -3.18 2.98 -14.28
C ARG A 257 -2.67 2.20 -15.51
N GLU A 258 -1.52 2.59 -16.05
CA GLU A 258 -0.89 1.89 -17.17
C GLU A 258 -0.17 0.59 -16.73
N LYS A 259 0.45 0.56 -15.55
CA LYS A 259 1.05 -0.67 -14.98
C LYS A 259 -0.01 -1.76 -14.79
N SER A 260 -1.20 -1.36 -14.34
CA SER A 260 -2.36 -2.24 -14.21
C SER A 260 -2.80 -2.78 -15.57
N SER A 261 -2.83 -1.95 -16.62
CA SER A 261 -3.25 -2.38 -17.95
C SER A 261 -2.25 -3.37 -18.57
N ARG A 262 -0.95 -3.13 -18.40
CA ARG A 262 0.13 -4.06 -18.81
C ARG A 262 0.03 -5.40 -18.09
N THR A 263 -0.10 -5.35 -16.76
CA THR A 263 -0.18 -6.55 -15.92
C THR A 263 -1.42 -7.37 -16.24
N PHE A 264 -2.60 -6.75 -16.27
CA PHE A 264 -3.85 -7.48 -16.47
C PHE A 264 -4.03 -7.97 -17.91
N SER A 265 -3.46 -7.28 -18.90
CA SER A 265 -3.37 -7.82 -20.28
C SER A 265 -2.57 -9.10 -20.30
N THR A 266 -1.37 -9.09 -19.66
CA THR A 266 -0.50 -10.27 -19.56
C THR A 266 -1.19 -11.43 -18.87
N VAL A 267 -1.83 -11.19 -17.72
CA VAL A 267 -2.57 -12.22 -16.99
C VAL A 267 -3.71 -12.80 -17.83
N ASN A 268 -4.53 -11.95 -18.46
CA ASN A 268 -5.60 -12.41 -19.34
C ASN A 268 -5.04 -13.25 -20.50
N TYR A 269 -3.89 -12.85 -21.06
CA TYR A 269 -3.25 -13.56 -22.16
C TYR A 269 -2.66 -14.91 -21.75
N LEU A 270 -2.07 -14.99 -20.56
CA LEU A 270 -1.61 -16.26 -19.98
C LEU A 270 -2.79 -17.19 -19.67
N MET A 271 -3.93 -16.69 -19.23
CA MET A 271 -5.13 -17.50 -19.01
C MET A 271 -5.69 -18.11 -20.31
N ASP A 272 -5.53 -17.45 -21.45
CA ASP A 272 -5.87 -18.04 -22.76
C ASP A 272 -4.99 -19.26 -23.08
N GLN A 273 -3.74 -19.25 -22.61
CA GLN A 273 -2.73 -20.28 -22.88
C GLN A 273 -2.76 -21.43 -21.85
N TYR A 274 -3.10 -21.13 -20.60
CA TYR A 274 -3.05 -22.05 -19.47
C TYR A 274 -4.40 -22.09 -18.73
N PRO A 275 -5.33 -22.97 -19.12
CA PRO A 275 -6.67 -23.03 -18.51
C PRO A 275 -6.68 -23.36 -17.01
N GLU A 276 -5.64 -24.04 -16.50
CA GLU A 276 -5.48 -24.39 -15.09
C GLU A 276 -4.91 -23.26 -14.22
N TYR A 277 -4.33 -22.23 -14.84
CA TYR A 277 -3.72 -21.09 -14.14
C TYR A 277 -4.79 -20.30 -13.36
N GLN A 278 -4.45 -19.92 -12.14
CA GLN A 278 -5.28 -19.13 -11.24
C GLN A 278 -4.55 -17.84 -10.90
N PHE A 279 -5.25 -16.71 -10.94
CA PHE A 279 -4.72 -15.41 -10.56
C PHE A 279 -5.61 -14.76 -9.50
N LEU A 280 -4.99 -14.06 -8.56
CA LEU A 280 -5.63 -13.31 -7.49
C LEU A 280 -5.26 -11.83 -7.61
N GLN A 281 -6.25 -10.95 -7.42
CA GLN A 281 -6.03 -9.52 -7.28
C GLN A 281 -6.92 -8.93 -6.18
N SER A 282 -6.27 -8.23 -5.24
CA SER A 282 -6.75 -7.75 -3.94
C SER A 282 -7.40 -6.36 -3.96
N GLN A 283 -7.10 -5.52 -4.97
CA GLN A 283 -7.41 -4.07 -4.91
C GLN A 283 -8.56 -3.63 -5.85
N PRO A 284 -9.79 -3.39 -5.34
CA PRO A 284 -10.89 -2.70 -6.02
C PRO A 284 -10.49 -1.44 -6.80
N GLN A 285 -9.64 -0.59 -6.22
CA GLN A 285 -9.17 0.65 -6.85
C GLN A 285 -8.53 0.43 -8.23
N LEU A 286 -7.81 -0.68 -8.43
CA LEU A 286 -7.16 -1.00 -9.70
C LEU A 286 -8.18 -1.43 -10.76
N TYR A 287 -9.21 -2.19 -10.36
CA TYR A 287 -10.31 -2.53 -11.26
C TYR A 287 -11.09 -1.30 -11.69
N GLU A 288 -11.31 -0.34 -10.79
CA GLU A 288 -11.98 0.93 -11.13
C GLU A 288 -11.19 1.71 -12.19
N TYR A 289 -9.86 1.79 -12.06
CA TYR A 289 -9.02 2.42 -13.09
C TYR A 289 -9.14 1.72 -14.44
N ILE A 290 -9.04 0.39 -14.46
CA ILE A 290 -9.11 -0.37 -15.71
C ILE A 290 -10.50 -0.35 -16.34
N LYS A 291 -11.57 -0.33 -15.53
CA LYS A 291 -12.94 -0.14 -16.01
C LYS A 291 -13.11 1.17 -16.78
N HIS A 292 -12.46 2.23 -16.34
CA HIS A 292 -12.56 3.56 -16.97
C HIS A 292 -11.59 3.74 -18.14
N ASP A 293 -10.34 3.32 -17.98
CA ASP A 293 -9.27 3.62 -18.93
C ASP A 293 -9.13 2.58 -20.04
N TYR A 294 -9.42 1.31 -19.74
CA TYR A 294 -9.22 0.16 -20.63
C TYR A 294 -10.40 -0.82 -20.55
N PRO A 295 -11.61 -0.40 -20.97
CA PRO A 295 -12.84 -1.18 -20.82
C PRO A 295 -12.78 -2.57 -21.49
N GLU A 296 -11.99 -2.72 -22.55
CA GLU A 296 -11.73 -4.00 -23.22
C GLU A 296 -10.92 -4.98 -22.36
N ILE A 297 -9.94 -4.49 -21.59
CA ILE A 297 -9.20 -5.30 -20.61
C ILE A 297 -10.15 -5.68 -19.47
N TYR A 298 -10.95 -4.72 -18.99
CA TYR A 298 -11.93 -4.95 -17.92
C TYR A 298 -12.96 -6.02 -18.31
N ALA A 299 -13.46 -6.00 -19.55
CA ALA A 299 -14.39 -7.00 -20.05
C ALA A 299 -13.80 -8.42 -19.99
N ARG A 300 -12.53 -8.59 -20.40
CA ARG A 300 -11.82 -9.87 -20.31
C ARG A 300 -11.59 -10.33 -18.87
N ILE A 301 -11.28 -9.39 -17.96
CA ILE A 301 -11.21 -9.70 -16.52
C ILE A 301 -12.56 -10.27 -16.04
N LYS A 302 -13.68 -9.63 -16.37
CA LYS A 302 -15.02 -10.11 -15.99
C LYS A 302 -15.33 -11.49 -16.57
N GLU A 303 -14.89 -11.78 -17.79
CA GLU A 303 -15.02 -13.12 -18.38
C GLU A 303 -14.21 -14.17 -17.61
N ASN A 304 -12.96 -13.86 -17.25
CA ASN A 304 -12.09 -14.74 -16.47
C ASN A 304 -12.60 -14.94 -15.03
N ILE A 305 -13.23 -13.94 -14.43
CA ILE A 305 -13.91 -14.04 -13.12
C ILE A 305 -15.09 -15.02 -13.23
N ARG A 306 -15.97 -14.84 -14.23
CA ARG A 306 -17.11 -15.76 -14.45
C ARG A 306 -16.67 -17.19 -14.76
N ALA A 307 -15.56 -17.34 -15.47
CA ALA A 307 -14.95 -18.63 -15.74
C ALA A 307 -14.23 -19.24 -14.52
N GLY A 308 -14.13 -18.49 -13.43
CA GLY A 308 -13.53 -18.95 -12.18
C GLY A 308 -12.00 -19.09 -12.23
N ARG A 309 -11.30 -18.42 -13.15
CA ARG A 309 -9.83 -18.41 -13.24
C ARG A 309 -9.18 -17.19 -12.58
N TRP A 310 -9.95 -16.11 -12.47
CA TRP A 310 -9.55 -14.88 -11.79
C TRP A 310 -10.30 -14.75 -10.46
N GLU A 311 -9.58 -14.76 -9.35
CA GLU A 311 -10.09 -14.60 -8.01
C GLU A 311 -10.05 -13.13 -7.61
N VAL A 312 -11.23 -12.56 -7.37
CA VAL A 312 -11.38 -11.25 -6.72
C VAL A 312 -11.53 -11.52 -5.23
N THR A 313 -10.54 -11.12 -4.45
CA THR A 313 -10.57 -11.16 -2.98
C THR A 313 -9.83 -9.93 -2.45
N GLY A 314 -9.48 -9.85 -1.17
CA GLY A 314 -8.78 -8.70 -0.60
C GLY A 314 -9.73 -7.63 -0.06
N GLY A 315 -10.20 -7.84 1.16
CA GLY A 315 -11.35 -7.16 1.77
C GLY A 315 -11.47 -5.63 1.75
N MET A 316 -10.41 -4.89 1.46
CA MET A 316 -10.38 -3.42 1.51
C MET A 316 -10.51 -2.81 0.11
N TRP A 317 -10.76 -1.50 0.01
CA TRP A 317 -10.76 -0.75 -1.25
C TRP A 317 -9.38 -0.78 -1.94
N LEU A 318 -8.33 -0.80 -1.11
CA LEU A 318 -6.93 -1.03 -1.46
C LEU A 318 -6.16 -1.51 -0.22
N GLU A 319 -4.88 -1.80 -0.38
CA GLU A 319 -4.03 -2.26 0.71
C GLU A 319 -3.54 -1.07 1.57
N ALA A 320 -4.37 -0.67 2.54
CA ALA A 320 -4.19 0.54 3.35
C ALA A 320 -3.24 0.34 4.54
N ASP A 321 -2.60 1.43 4.98
CA ASP A 321 -1.92 1.48 6.28
C ASP A 321 -2.91 1.22 7.42
N CYS A 322 -2.48 0.42 8.39
CA CYS A 322 -3.33 -0.04 9.49
C CYS A 322 -2.99 0.60 10.85
N ASN A 323 -2.09 1.57 10.91
CA ASN A 323 -1.62 2.17 12.17
C ASN A 323 -2.02 3.64 12.29
N VAL A 324 -1.77 4.45 11.27
CA VAL A 324 -2.03 5.90 11.25
C VAL A 324 -3.49 6.19 10.90
N THR A 325 -4.09 5.31 10.10
CA THR A 325 -5.49 5.35 9.65
C THR A 325 -6.46 5.24 10.82
N SER A 326 -7.52 6.06 10.82
CA SER A 326 -8.57 5.98 11.84
C SER A 326 -9.41 4.70 11.73
N GLY A 327 -10.05 4.29 12.83
CA GLY A 327 -10.94 3.14 12.84
C GLY A 327 -12.11 3.24 11.85
N GLU A 328 -12.70 4.43 11.69
CA GLU A 328 -13.76 4.65 10.70
C GLU A 328 -13.23 4.53 9.28
N SER A 329 -12.05 5.07 8.98
CA SER A 329 -11.41 4.88 7.67
C SER A 329 -11.15 3.41 7.36
N LEU A 330 -10.70 2.60 8.32
CA LEU A 330 -10.57 1.15 8.12
C LEU A 330 -11.92 0.50 7.82
N VAL A 331 -12.99 0.89 8.52
CA VAL A 331 -14.36 0.43 8.19
C VAL A 331 -14.76 0.86 6.77
N ARG A 332 -14.40 2.08 6.33
CA ARG A 332 -14.65 2.57 4.98
C ARG A 332 -13.84 1.85 3.91
N GLN A 333 -12.59 1.46 4.20
CA GLN A 333 -11.81 0.59 3.33
C GLN A 333 -12.58 -0.70 3.04
N PHE A 334 -13.08 -1.38 4.07
CA PHE A 334 -13.89 -2.60 3.91
C PHE A 334 -15.21 -2.34 3.19
N LEU A 335 -15.95 -1.31 3.61
CA LEU A 335 -17.27 -1.01 3.07
C LEU A 335 -17.20 -0.70 1.56
N MET A 336 -16.28 0.18 1.16
CA MET A 336 -16.13 0.57 -0.25
C MET A 336 -15.57 -0.58 -1.08
N GLY A 337 -14.60 -1.33 -0.55
CA GLY A 337 -14.04 -2.49 -1.25
C GLY A 337 -15.08 -3.58 -1.50
N GLN A 338 -15.79 -4.01 -0.46
CA GLN A 338 -16.85 -5.03 -0.57
C GLN A 338 -17.99 -4.58 -1.46
N LYS A 339 -18.46 -3.34 -1.31
CA LYS A 339 -19.53 -2.80 -2.16
C LYS A 339 -19.14 -2.85 -3.63
N PHE A 340 -17.91 -2.46 -3.98
CA PHE A 340 -17.44 -2.53 -5.37
C PHE A 340 -17.43 -3.97 -5.90
N MET A 341 -16.87 -4.92 -5.12
CA MET A 341 -16.83 -6.32 -5.54
C MET A 341 -18.22 -6.93 -5.73
N GLU A 342 -19.17 -6.60 -4.85
CA GLU A 342 -20.55 -7.05 -4.93
C GLU A 342 -21.27 -6.46 -6.14
N GLU A 343 -21.15 -5.15 -6.38
CA GLU A 343 -21.82 -4.46 -7.48
C GLU A 343 -21.25 -4.87 -8.86
N GLU A 344 -19.93 -5.00 -8.98
CA GLU A 344 -19.27 -5.26 -10.27
C GLU A 344 -19.21 -6.74 -10.65
N PHE A 345 -19.04 -7.61 -9.64
CA PHE A 345 -18.74 -9.03 -9.84
C PHE A 345 -19.70 -9.98 -9.13
N GLY A 346 -20.55 -9.50 -8.21
CA GLY A 346 -21.42 -10.35 -7.40
C GLY A 346 -20.64 -11.21 -6.40
N ILE A 347 -19.47 -10.76 -5.97
CA ILE A 347 -18.56 -11.49 -5.08
C ILE A 347 -18.39 -10.71 -3.77
N ARG A 348 -18.37 -11.44 -2.66
CA ARG A 348 -18.03 -10.91 -1.33
C ARG A 348 -16.82 -11.67 -0.81
N SER A 349 -15.71 -10.96 -0.55
CA SER A 349 -14.47 -11.57 -0.05
C SER A 349 -14.59 -12.00 1.41
N ARG A 350 -13.93 -13.11 1.79
CA ARG A 350 -13.81 -13.60 3.17
C ARG A 350 -12.41 -13.46 3.76
N VAL A 351 -11.44 -13.02 2.96
CA VAL A 351 -10.03 -12.89 3.33
C VAL A 351 -9.61 -11.42 3.29
N LEU A 352 -9.09 -10.90 4.41
CA LEU A 352 -8.28 -9.69 4.36
C LEU A 352 -6.88 -10.05 3.85
N TRP A 353 -6.49 -9.47 2.72
CA TRP A 353 -5.20 -9.70 2.06
C TRP A 353 -4.37 -8.41 2.15
N LEU A 354 -3.35 -8.38 3.03
CA LEU A 354 -2.45 -7.24 3.22
C LEU A 354 -1.00 -7.74 3.29
N PRO A 355 -0.38 -8.09 2.14
CA PRO A 355 0.97 -8.62 2.09
C PRO A 355 2.04 -7.65 2.61
N ASP A 356 1.92 -6.35 2.33
CA ASP A 356 3.03 -5.38 2.50
C ASP A 356 2.81 -4.25 3.53
N VAL A 357 1.77 -4.32 4.36
CA VAL A 357 1.48 -3.25 5.33
C VAL A 357 2.42 -3.28 6.55
N PHE A 358 2.87 -2.09 6.99
CA PHE A 358 3.93 -1.89 7.99
C PHE A 358 3.44 -2.02 9.46
N GLY A 359 2.90 -3.19 9.81
CA GLY A 359 2.37 -3.50 11.15
C GLY A 359 0.84 -3.41 11.23
N TYR A 360 0.24 -4.05 12.24
CA TYR A 360 -1.22 -4.16 12.34
C TYR A 360 -1.77 -3.93 13.75
N SER A 361 -2.69 -2.96 13.86
CA SER A 361 -3.32 -2.57 15.13
C SER A 361 -4.07 -3.71 15.83
N TRP A 362 -4.05 -3.68 17.17
CA TRP A 362 -4.73 -4.66 18.02
C TRP A 362 -6.27 -4.63 17.90
N ALA A 363 -6.86 -3.59 17.32
CA ALA A 363 -8.30 -3.50 17.09
C ALA A 363 -8.75 -4.20 15.79
N LEU A 364 -7.83 -4.47 14.87
CA LEU A 364 -8.15 -4.94 13.52
C LEU A 364 -8.91 -6.27 13.48
N PRO A 365 -8.67 -7.29 14.36
CA PRO A 365 -9.46 -8.53 14.37
C PRO A 365 -10.96 -8.28 14.53
N GLN A 366 -11.34 -7.32 15.38
CA GLN A 366 -12.74 -6.94 15.56
C GLN A 366 -13.32 -6.33 14.28
N ILE A 367 -12.58 -5.43 13.64
CA ILE A 367 -13.00 -4.76 12.40
C ILE A 367 -13.15 -5.80 11.27
N ILE A 368 -12.19 -6.70 11.10
CA ILE A 368 -12.22 -7.81 10.12
C ILE A 368 -13.51 -8.61 10.28
N LYS A 369 -13.79 -9.11 11.50
CA LYS A 369 -14.98 -9.92 11.76
C LYS A 369 -16.28 -9.15 11.55
N LYS A 370 -16.37 -7.90 12.02
CA LYS A 370 -17.58 -7.07 11.84
C LYS A 370 -17.83 -6.68 10.38
N SER A 371 -16.78 -6.59 9.58
CA SER A 371 -16.87 -6.39 8.13
C SER A 371 -17.26 -7.67 7.36
N GLY A 372 -17.43 -8.79 8.04
CA GLY A 372 -17.86 -10.07 7.45
C GLY A 372 -16.73 -10.93 6.89
N HIS A 373 -15.47 -10.68 7.29
CA HIS A 373 -14.33 -11.49 6.89
C HIS A 373 -14.01 -12.53 7.96
N GLU A 374 -13.42 -13.63 7.54
CA GLU A 374 -13.13 -14.76 8.42
C GLU A 374 -11.65 -14.98 8.66
N TYR A 375 -10.82 -14.56 7.70
CA TYR A 375 -9.42 -14.91 7.60
C TYR A 375 -8.56 -13.67 7.33
N PHE A 376 -7.30 -13.74 7.74
CA PHE A 376 -6.30 -12.71 7.50
C PHE A 376 -5.02 -13.31 6.91
N MET A 377 -4.47 -12.67 5.88
CA MET A 377 -3.22 -13.01 5.22
C MET A 377 -2.28 -11.80 5.23
N THR A 378 -1.04 -12.01 5.65
CA THR A 378 0.06 -11.03 5.49
C THR A 378 1.43 -11.71 5.33
N THR A 379 2.43 -10.94 4.90
CA THR A 379 3.83 -11.38 4.77
C THR A 379 4.80 -10.46 5.53
N LYS A 380 4.54 -9.15 5.56
CA LYS A 380 5.50 -8.11 6.02
C LYS A 380 6.04 -8.31 7.44
N ILE A 381 5.27 -8.93 8.35
CA ILE A 381 5.71 -9.24 9.72
C ILE A 381 6.94 -10.18 9.76
N SER A 382 7.26 -10.85 8.64
CA SER A 382 8.49 -11.63 8.54
C SER A 382 9.77 -10.80 8.42
N TRP A 383 9.68 -9.50 8.17
CA TRP A 383 10.82 -8.58 7.96
C TRP A 383 11.37 -7.99 9.27
N ASN A 384 11.00 -8.55 10.41
CA ASN A 384 11.44 -8.05 11.72
C ASN A 384 12.97 -8.07 11.84
N GLN A 385 13.55 -6.94 12.22
CA GLN A 385 15.01 -6.76 12.37
C GLN A 385 15.62 -7.61 13.49
N TYR A 386 14.86 -7.93 14.54
CA TYR A 386 15.39 -8.64 15.73
C TYR A 386 14.75 -10.01 15.92
N ASN A 387 13.41 -10.09 15.85
CA ASN A 387 12.68 -11.32 16.20
C ASN A 387 11.87 -11.87 15.03
N ARG A 388 12.19 -13.09 14.59
CA ARG A 388 11.28 -13.86 13.73
C ARG A 388 10.03 -14.23 14.52
N THR A 389 8.85 -13.98 13.93
CA THR A 389 7.58 -14.39 14.53
C THR A 389 7.54 -15.91 14.72
N PRO A 390 7.09 -16.42 15.89
CA PRO A 390 7.12 -17.84 16.21
C PRO A 390 6.00 -18.66 15.56
N TYR A 391 5.04 -18.02 14.88
CA TYR A 391 3.91 -18.68 14.24
C TYR A 391 3.62 -18.12 12.83
N ASP A 392 3.39 -19.03 11.88
CA ASP A 392 2.92 -18.76 10.51
C ASP A 392 1.43 -19.11 10.33
N THR A 393 0.82 -19.82 11.28
CA THR A 393 -0.62 -20.10 11.35
C THR A 393 -1.10 -20.05 12.78
N PHE A 394 -1.99 -19.12 13.08
CA PHE A 394 -2.42 -18.83 14.44
C PHE A 394 -3.79 -18.16 14.47
N MET A 395 -4.40 -18.11 15.65
CA MET A 395 -5.58 -17.30 15.90
C MET A 395 -5.13 -15.93 16.42
N TRP A 396 -5.43 -14.86 15.69
CA TRP A 396 -5.13 -13.50 16.12
C TRP A 396 -6.29 -12.93 16.92
N ARG A 397 -6.02 -12.58 18.19
CA ARG A 397 -7.02 -12.04 19.12
C ARG A 397 -6.88 -10.53 19.22
N GLY A 398 -7.98 -9.83 18.92
CA GLY A 398 -8.11 -8.39 19.08
C GLY A 398 -8.32 -7.99 20.53
N ILE A 399 -8.19 -6.69 20.81
CA ILE A 399 -8.29 -6.12 22.17
C ILE A 399 -9.61 -6.43 22.88
N ASP A 400 -10.69 -6.69 22.12
CA ASP A 400 -12.01 -7.05 22.63
C ASP A 400 -12.22 -8.57 22.82
N GLY A 401 -11.21 -9.38 22.49
CA GLY A 401 -11.27 -10.84 22.51
C GLY A 401 -11.75 -11.47 21.21
N THR A 402 -12.07 -10.69 20.17
CA THR A 402 -12.44 -11.23 18.86
C THR A 402 -11.26 -11.93 18.20
N GLU A 403 -11.49 -13.12 17.63
CA GLU A 403 -10.45 -13.97 17.04
C GLU A 403 -10.62 -14.13 15.52
N VAL A 404 -9.52 -14.00 14.78
CA VAL A 404 -9.42 -14.20 13.31
C VAL A 404 -8.33 -15.22 13.01
N LEU A 405 -8.59 -16.18 12.12
CA LEU A 405 -7.56 -17.12 11.69
C LEU A 405 -6.60 -16.41 10.75
N THR A 406 -5.33 -16.37 11.13
CA THR A 406 -4.27 -15.65 10.43
C THR A 406 -3.25 -16.63 9.86
N TYR A 407 -2.82 -16.36 8.63
CA TYR A 407 -1.79 -17.13 7.92
C TYR A 407 -0.72 -16.20 7.36
N PHE A 408 0.55 -16.53 7.61
CA PHE A 408 1.68 -15.84 7.01
C PHE A 408 2.24 -16.64 5.84
N ILE A 409 2.46 -15.97 4.70
CA ILE A 409 3.14 -16.59 3.57
C ILE A 409 4.63 -16.72 3.90
N THR A 410 5.17 -17.93 3.77
CA THR A 410 6.58 -18.26 4.07
C THR A 410 7.43 -18.43 2.81
N THR A 411 7.00 -17.84 1.69
CA THR A 411 7.68 -18.00 0.41
C THR A 411 9.09 -17.42 0.45
N THR A 412 10.09 -18.23 0.11
CA THR A 412 11.48 -17.79 -0.04
C THR A 412 12.30 -18.77 -0.88
N PRO A 413 13.26 -18.29 -1.69
CA PRO A 413 14.25 -19.12 -2.36
C PRO A 413 15.49 -19.43 -1.49
N SER A 414 15.58 -18.91 -0.25
CA SER A 414 16.77 -19.04 0.59
C SER A 414 16.64 -20.13 1.66
N PRO A 415 17.68 -20.91 1.96
CA PRO A 415 17.75 -21.75 3.17
C PRO A 415 17.86 -20.95 4.47
N ASP A 416 18.35 -19.70 4.38
CA ASP A 416 18.55 -18.78 5.50
C ASP A 416 17.99 -17.40 5.10
N PRO A 417 16.65 -17.23 5.12
CA PRO A 417 16.01 -16.01 4.66
C PRO A 417 16.07 -14.89 5.71
N ASP A 418 16.39 -13.68 5.27
CA ASP A 418 16.18 -12.46 6.07
C ASP A 418 14.69 -12.08 6.13
N TYR A 419 13.91 -12.45 5.11
CA TYR A 419 12.47 -12.19 5.02
C TYR A 419 11.74 -13.19 4.11
N PHE A 420 10.40 -13.21 4.19
CA PHE A 420 9.53 -13.91 3.23
C PHE A 420 8.88 -12.94 2.25
N THR A 421 8.52 -13.44 1.07
CA THR A 421 7.98 -12.62 -0.03
C THR A 421 6.59 -13.06 -0.47
N TYR A 422 5.80 -12.14 -1.00
CA TYR A 422 4.57 -12.44 -1.73
C TYR A 422 4.77 -12.40 -3.26
N ASN A 423 5.95 -11.98 -3.72
CA ASN A 423 6.40 -11.97 -5.11
C ASN A 423 7.26 -13.21 -5.39
N GLY A 424 6.71 -14.40 -5.11
CA GLY A 424 7.43 -15.66 -5.22
C GLY A 424 7.81 -16.03 -6.65
N VAL A 425 8.98 -16.65 -6.83
CA VAL A 425 9.31 -17.37 -8.06
C VAL A 425 8.81 -18.81 -7.92
N LEU A 426 7.94 -19.25 -8.83
CA LEU A 426 7.42 -20.62 -8.78
C LEU A 426 8.45 -21.62 -9.35
N ASP A 427 9.31 -22.12 -8.47
CA ASP A 427 10.34 -23.11 -8.77
C ASP A 427 10.53 -24.14 -7.64
N PRO A 428 11.27 -25.24 -7.88
CA PRO A 428 11.55 -26.24 -6.85
C PRO A 428 12.25 -25.72 -5.60
N GLU A 429 13.16 -24.78 -5.76
CA GLU A 429 13.94 -24.23 -4.65
C GLU A 429 13.04 -23.47 -3.68
N SER A 430 12.28 -22.53 -4.20
CA SER A 430 11.36 -21.69 -3.45
C SER A 430 10.30 -22.52 -2.74
N VAL A 431 9.69 -23.49 -3.43
CA VAL A 431 8.65 -24.37 -2.85
C VAL A 431 9.19 -25.21 -1.70
N VAL A 432 10.40 -25.77 -1.84
CA VAL A 432 11.01 -26.60 -0.80
C VAL A 432 11.38 -25.78 0.42
N TYR A 433 12.03 -24.63 0.25
CA TYR A 433 12.40 -23.78 1.38
C TYR A 433 11.19 -23.16 2.08
N SER A 434 10.15 -22.80 1.33
CA SER A 434 8.86 -22.37 1.91
C SER A 434 8.30 -23.40 2.87
N TRP A 435 8.32 -24.68 2.48
CA TRP A 435 7.94 -25.78 3.37
C TRP A 435 8.92 -25.92 4.53
N HIS A 436 10.23 -25.91 4.30
CA HIS A 436 11.23 -26.03 5.37
C HIS A 436 11.05 -25.00 6.47
N HIS A 437 10.68 -23.76 6.13
CA HIS A 437 10.54 -22.70 7.12
C HIS A 437 9.18 -22.61 7.78
N TYR A 438 8.11 -23.09 7.16
CA TYR A 438 6.78 -23.08 7.77
C TYR A 438 6.77 -23.76 9.16
N GLN A 439 6.29 -23.10 10.20
CA GLN A 439 6.47 -23.58 11.58
C GLN A 439 5.43 -24.63 12.00
N GLN A 440 4.15 -24.47 11.64
CA GLN A 440 3.03 -25.29 12.13
C GLN A 440 2.82 -26.61 11.35
N LYS A 441 3.90 -27.29 10.97
CA LYS A 441 3.87 -28.53 10.16
C LYS A 441 3.13 -29.69 10.82
N ASP A 442 3.06 -29.69 12.13
CA ASP A 442 2.47 -30.74 12.95
C ASP A 442 0.94 -30.69 12.98
N ILE A 443 0.34 -29.55 12.61
CA ILE A 443 -1.11 -29.35 12.51
C ILE A 443 -1.56 -28.99 11.09
N ASN A 444 -0.63 -28.67 10.18
CA ASN A 444 -0.92 -28.31 8.81
C ASN A 444 0.15 -28.80 7.83
N ASP A 445 -0.29 -29.40 6.72
CA ASP A 445 0.55 -29.97 5.67
C ASP A 445 0.27 -29.38 4.28
N GLU A 446 -0.33 -28.19 4.25
CA GLU A 446 -0.72 -27.47 3.03
C GLU A 446 -0.35 -25.98 3.15
N LEU A 447 0.39 -25.43 2.18
CA LEU A 447 0.77 -24.01 2.17
C LEU A 447 0.10 -23.25 1.03
N LEU A 448 -0.11 -21.95 1.24
CA LEU A 448 -0.40 -21.01 0.17
C LEU A 448 0.90 -20.36 -0.32
N PHE A 449 1.06 -20.29 -1.63
CA PHE A 449 2.23 -19.72 -2.30
C PHE A 449 1.74 -18.74 -3.36
N SER A 450 1.95 -17.44 -3.13
CA SER A 450 1.73 -16.42 -4.15
C SER A 450 2.97 -16.30 -5.03
N PHE A 451 2.78 -16.32 -6.35
CA PHE A 451 3.88 -16.21 -7.31
C PHE A 451 3.62 -15.13 -8.36
N GLY A 452 4.69 -14.54 -8.86
CA GLY A 452 4.66 -13.46 -9.84
C GLY A 452 5.51 -12.27 -9.40
N TYR A 453 5.76 -11.37 -10.35
CA TYR A 453 6.40 -10.09 -10.06
C TYR A 453 5.36 -9.06 -9.62
N GLY A 454 5.70 -8.26 -8.62
CA GLY A 454 4.83 -7.26 -8.03
C GLY A 454 5.58 -5.98 -7.68
N ASP A 455 5.08 -5.28 -6.66
CA ASP A 455 5.44 -3.94 -6.19
C ASP A 455 5.12 -2.87 -7.26
N GLY A 456 5.59 -3.05 -8.49
CA GLY A 456 5.24 -2.22 -9.65
C GLY A 456 4.42 -2.90 -10.75
N GLY A 457 3.91 -4.11 -10.52
CA GLY A 457 3.20 -4.92 -11.51
C GLY A 457 4.09 -5.96 -12.22
N GLY A 458 3.68 -6.35 -13.44
CA GLY A 458 4.33 -7.39 -14.25
C GLY A 458 3.61 -8.73 -14.12
N GLY A 459 3.47 -9.24 -12.89
CA GLY A 459 2.73 -10.45 -12.59
C GLY A 459 3.45 -11.75 -12.95
N PRO A 460 2.71 -12.88 -13.02
CA PRO A 460 3.28 -14.19 -13.32
C PRO A 460 3.80 -14.31 -14.75
N THR A 461 4.86 -15.11 -14.94
CA THR A 461 5.44 -15.37 -16.26
C THR A 461 5.05 -16.76 -16.80
N LYS A 462 5.19 -16.93 -18.13
CA LYS A 462 5.11 -18.24 -18.80
C LYS A 462 6.01 -19.28 -18.13
N GLN A 463 7.24 -18.88 -17.79
CA GLN A 463 8.25 -19.76 -17.21
C GLN A 463 7.81 -20.27 -15.84
N MET A 464 7.24 -19.40 -14.99
CA MET A 464 6.70 -19.80 -13.69
C MET A 464 5.55 -20.81 -13.84
N ILE A 465 4.63 -20.57 -14.78
CA ILE A 465 3.49 -21.47 -15.02
C ILE A 465 3.96 -22.82 -15.56
N GLU A 466 4.82 -22.85 -16.58
CA GLU A 466 5.37 -24.11 -17.13
C GLU A 466 6.15 -24.89 -16.07
N THR A 467 6.98 -24.21 -15.27
CA THR A 467 7.70 -24.83 -14.15
C THR A 467 6.72 -25.44 -13.15
N GLY A 468 5.71 -24.67 -12.72
CA GLY A 468 4.65 -25.15 -11.82
C GLY A 468 3.92 -26.39 -12.36
N ARG A 469 3.64 -26.45 -13.67
CA ARG A 469 3.05 -27.64 -14.32
C ARG A 469 3.98 -28.85 -14.23
N ARG A 470 5.28 -28.68 -14.51
CA ARG A 470 6.27 -29.76 -14.45
C ARG A 470 6.54 -30.22 -13.02
N MET A 471 6.50 -29.33 -12.04
CA MET A 471 6.60 -29.68 -10.62
C MET A 471 5.49 -30.64 -10.18
N GLN A 472 4.32 -30.59 -10.81
CA GLN A 472 3.26 -31.55 -10.50
C GLN A 472 3.58 -32.98 -10.91
N GLU A 473 4.59 -33.21 -11.74
CA GLU A 473 5.00 -34.53 -12.22
C GLU A 473 6.15 -35.14 -11.41
N ILE A 474 6.84 -34.32 -10.62
CA ILE A 474 8.10 -34.68 -9.97
C ILE A 474 7.83 -35.18 -8.53
N PRO A 475 8.23 -36.42 -8.17
CA PRO A 475 8.15 -36.91 -6.79
C PRO A 475 9.25 -36.36 -5.88
N GLY A 476 9.06 -36.52 -4.57
CA GLY A 476 10.07 -36.18 -3.55
C GLY A 476 10.02 -34.73 -3.06
N LEU A 477 9.32 -33.85 -3.76
CA LEU A 477 9.09 -32.45 -3.36
C LEU A 477 7.67 -32.25 -2.80
N PRO A 478 7.38 -31.12 -2.12
CA PRO A 478 6.01 -30.70 -1.89
C PRO A 478 5.21 -30.68 -3.21
N GLN A 479 4.02 -31.26 -3.19
CA GLN A 479 3.14 -31.34 -4.36
C GLN A 479 2.55 -29.96 -4.66
N VAL A 480 2.97 -29.37 -5.79
CA VAL A 480 2.39 -28.10 -6.27
C VAL A 480 1.04 -28.34 -6.93
N LYS A 481 0.09 -27.43 -6.71
CA LYS A 481 -1.20 -27.35 -7.42
C LYS A 481 -1.55 -25.89 -7.65
N PHE A 482 -2.02 -25.56 -8.85
CA PHE A 482 -2.65 -24.25 -9.06
C PHE A 482 -4.00 -24.19 -8.35
N GLY A 483 -4.27 -23.10 -7.65
CA GLY A 483 -5.48 -22.95 -6.87
C GLY A 483 -5.75 -21.51 -6.44
N LYS A 484 -6.78 -21.36 -5.62
CA LYS A 484 -7.30 -20.10 -5.12
C LYS A 484 -7.03 -19.94 -3.62
N ALA A 485 -6.92 -18.70 -3.16
CA ALA A 485 -6.65 -18.37 -1.77
C ALA A 485 -7.83 -18.70 -0.86
N GLU A 486 -9.07 -18.30 -1.18
CA GLU A 486 -10.19 -18.54 -0.25
C GLU A 486 -10.47 -20.03 -0.02
N PRO A 487 -10.49 -20.91 -1.05
CA PRO A 487 -10.62 -22.35 -0.84
C PRO A 487 -9.45 -22.96 -0.05
N PHE A 488 -8.24 -22.40 -0.13
CA PHE A 488 -7.13 -22.79 0.73
C PHE A 488 -7.44 -22.46 2.19
N PHE A 489 -7.90 -21.25 2.48
CA PHE A 489 -8.25 -20.83 3.84
C PHE A 489 -9.39 -21.68 4.44
N ASP A 490 -10.39 -22.05 3.65
CA ASP A 490 -11.45 -22.95 4.11
C ASP A 490 -10.91 -24.32 4.53
N ARG A 491 -9.95 -24.88 3.78
CA ARG A 491 -9.29 -26.14 4.14
C ARG A 491 -8.38 -25.99 5.35
N LEU A 492 -7.62 -24.88 5.43
CA LEU A 492 -6.79 -24.57 6.58
C LEU A 492 -7.64 -24.49 7.85
N ALA A 493 -8.72 -23.70 7.81
CA ALA A 493 -9.66 -23.54 8.92
C ALA A 493 -10.25 -24.88 9.35
N ALA A 494 -10.68 -25.73 8.41
CA ALA A 494 -11.18 -27.07 8.71
C ALA A 494 -10.10 -27.96 9.37
N ARG A 495 -8.85 -27.89 8.91
CA ARG A 495 -7.73 -28.72 9.40
C ARG A 495 -7.31 -28.34 10.83
N VAL A 496 -7.30 -27.05 11.15
CA VAL A 496 -6.88 -26.56 12.48
C VAL A 496 -8.02 -26.41 13.47
N LYS A 497 -9.28 -26.56 13.04
CA LYS A 497 -10.47 -26.38 13.88
C LYS A 497 -10.42 -27.26 15.13
N GLY A 498 -10.49 -26.62 16.30
CA GLY A 498 -10.50 -27.31 17.60
C GLY A 498 -9.19 -28.01 17.96
N ASN A 499 -8.11 -27.77 17.22
CA ASN A 499 -6.80 -28.32 17.53
C ASN A 499 -6.19 -27.54 18.72
N PRO A 500 -5.92 -28.18 19.87
CA PRO A 500 -5.41 -27.49 21.06
C PRO A 500 -3.99 -26.94 20.89
N ARG A 501 -3.31 -27.29 19.79
CA ARG A 501 -1.96 -26.81 19.46
C ARG A 501 -1.96 -25.58 18.54
N LEU A 502 -3.12 -25.12 18.06
CA LEU A 502 -3.21 -23.87 17.30
C LEU A 502 -2.90 -22.69 18.25
N PRO A 503 -1.81 -21.93 18.03
CA PRO A 503 -1.42 -20.86 18.93
C PRO A 503 -2.38 -19.67 18.81
N VAL A 504 -2.43 -18.86 19.87
CA VAL A 504 -3.12 -17.57 19.89
C VAL A 504 -2.09 -16.46 20.05
N VAL A 505 -2.16 -15.47 19.17
CA VAL A 505 -1.41 -14.21 19.31
C VAL A 505 -2.39 -13.15 19.81
N ASP A 506 -2.15 -12.64 21.01
CA ASP A 506 -3.03 -11.69 21.71
C ASP A 506 -2.30 -10.35 21.86
N GLY A 507 -2.59 -9.42 20.96
CA GLY A 507 -1.89 -8.15 20.88
C GLY A 507 -1.83 -7.59 19.46
N GLU A 508 -1.11 -6.47 19.34
CA GLU A 508 -0.71 -5.91 18.06
C GLU A 508 0.25 -6.86 17.33
N LEU A 509 0.16 -6.93 16.01
CA LEU A 509 1.21 -7.52 15.19
C LEU A 509 2.23 -6.42 14.88
N TYR A 510 3.07 -6.14 15.87
CA TYR A 510 4.09 -5.11 15.80
C TYR A 510 5.19 -5.50 14.81
N LEU A 511 5.42 -4.65 13.81
CA LEU A 511 6.54 -4.78 12.89
C LEU A 511 7.77 -4.11 13.52
N GLU A 512 8.82 -4.89 13.78
CA GLU A 512 10.08 -4.41 14.34
C GLU A 512 10.99 -3.75 13.29
N TYR A 513 10.38 -3.04 12.33
CA TYR A 513 11.01 -2.43 11.18
C TYR A 513 10.14 -1.26 10.66
N HIS A 514 10.68 -0.41 9.79
CA HIS A 514 9.99 0.73 9.18
C HIS A 514 9.39 1.73 10.19
N ARG A 515 10.07 2.01 11.31
CA ARG A 515 9.53 2.86 12.40
C ARG A 515 9.47 4.36 12.08
N GLY A 516 10.25 4.83 11.11
CA GLY A 516 10.24 6.20 10.60
C GLY A 516 8.96 6.57 9.86
N THR A 517 8.20 5.57 9.40
CA THR A 517 6.92 5.77 8.71
C THR A 517 5.85 6.50 9.54
N TYR A 518 5.93 6.43 10.87
CA TYR A 518 5.03 7.16 11.75
C TYR A 518 5.30 8.67 11.80
N THR A 519 6.51 9.11 11.41
CA THR A 519 6.96 10.52 11.54
C THR A 519 7.29 11.19 10.20
N SER A 520 7.75 10.45 9.20
CA SER A 520 8.02 10.98 7.86
C SER A 520 6.76 11.65 7.29
N GLN A 521 6.89 12.68 6.44
CA GLN A 521 5.75 13.34 5.78
C GLN A 521 4.60 13.74 6.72
N GLY A 522 4.92 14.41 7.85
CA GLY A 522 3.95 14.83 8.86
C GLY A 522 2.77 15.66 8.32
N ARG A 523 2.98 16.44 7.25
CA ARG A 523 1.92 17.17 6.54
C ARG A 523 0.86 16.23 5.96
N THR A 524 1.26 15.11 5.36
CA THR A 524 0.34 14.11 4.79
C THR A 524 -0.50 13.48 5.89
N LYS A 525 0.11 13.06 7.01
CA LYS A 525 -0.61 12.52 8.18
C LYS A 525 -1.61 13.52 8.75
N ARG A 526 -1.19 14.78 8.90
CA ARG A 526 -2.06 15.87 9.37
C ARG A 526 -3.27 16.06 8.46
N ASN A 527 -3.04 16.11 7.15
CA ASN A 527 -4.11 16.29 6.17
C ASN A 527 -5.06 15.09 6.12
N ASN A 528 -4.56 13.85 6.25
CA ASN A 528 -5.39 12.66 6.43
C ASN A 528 -6.31 12.83 7.66
N ARG A 529 -5.74 13.12 8.83
CA ARG A 529 -6.51 13.24 10.08
C ARG A 529 -7.55 14.36 10.02
N LEU A 530 -7.21 15.50 9.43
CA LEU A 530 -8.17 16.59 9.21
C LEU A 530 -9.30 16.18 8.26
N SER A 531 -9.00 15.40 7.23
CA SER A 531 -9.99 14.92 6.26
C SER A 531 -10.92 13.88 6.88
N GLU A 532 -10.40 12.97 7.71
CA GLU A 532 -11.18 12.01 8.50
C GLU A 532 -12.17 12.73 9.42
N ILE A 533 -11.71 13.72 10.20
CA ILE A 533 -12.57 14.53 11.08
C ILE A 533 -13.61 15.31 10.27
N MET A 534 -13.20 15.94 9.17
CA MET A 534 -14.09 16.72 8.32
C MET A 534 -15.19 15.86 7.68
N LEU A 535 -14.84 14.66 7.18
CA LEU A 535 -15.82 13.75 6.59
C LEU A 535 -16.80 13.22 7.63
N HIS A 536 -16.34 12.90 8.85
CA HIS A 536 -17.24 12.60 9.96
C HIS A 536 -18.27 13.72 10.17
N ASP A 537 -17.81 14.97 10.28
CA ASP A 537 -18.69 16.12 10.53
C ASP A 537 -19.66 16.36 9.35
N VAL A 538 -19.18 16.26 8.10
CA VAL A 538 -20.01 16.39 6.90
C VAL A 538 -21.15 15.38 6.90
N GLU A 539 -20.84 14.09 7.13
CA GLU A 539 -21.84 13.03 7.13
C GLU A 539 -22.83 13.21 8.27
N PHE A 540 -22.34 13.50 9.48
CA PHE A 540 -23.17 13.72 10.65
C PHE A 540 -24.15 14.88 10.46
N PHE A 541 -23.67 16.07 10.09
CA PHE A 541 -24.53 17.24 9.96
C PHE A 541 -25.44 17.19 8.74
N ASN A 542 -25.02 16.57 7.63
CA ASN A 542 -25.95 16.35 6.51
C ASN A 542 -27.04 15.33 6.86
N THR A 543 -26.73 14.29 7.65
CA THR A 543 -27.75 13.36 8.16
C THR A 543 -28.75 14.09 9.06
N LEU A 544 -28.27 14.95 9.96
CA LEU A 544 -29.15 15.76 10.81
C LEU A 544 -29.99 16.75 9.99
N ALA A 545 -29.40 17.41 8.98
CA ALA A 545 -30.08 18.36 8.11
C ALA A 545 -31.22 17.68 7.32
N ILE A 546 -31.03 16.47 6.78
CA ILE A 546 -32.11 15.71 6.12
C ILE A 546 -33.29 15.47 7.05
N SER A 547 -33.02 15.17 8.33
CA SER A 547 -34.08 14.91 9.30
C SER A 547 -34.84 16.19 9.70
N LYS A 548 -34.18 17.34 9.72
CA LYS A 548 -34.71 18.58 10.34
C LYS A 548 -35.11 19.68 9.35
N VAL A 549 -34.61 19.62 8.12
CA VAL A 549 -34.79 20.66 7.09
C VAL A 549 -35.52 20.06 5.89
N PRO A 550 -36.81 20.40 5.67
CA PRO A 550 -37.54 19.93 4.50
C PRO A 550 -36.83 20.28 3.19
N GLY A 551 -36.61 19.27 2.34
CA GLY A 551 -35.98 19.44 1.02
C GLY A 551 -34.45 19.41 1.02
N HIS A 552 -33.78 19.27 2.18
CA HIS A 552 -32.33 19.06 2.23
C HIS A 552 -31.96 17.69 1.63
N LYS A 553 -30.91 17.64 0.82
CA LYS A 553 -30.44 16.40 0.16
C LYS A 553 -29.09 15.98 0.73
N TYR A 554 -28.91 14.67 0.94
CA TYR A 554 -27.59 14.13 1.27
C TYR A 554 -26.69 14.22 0.03
N PRO A 555 -25.49 14.83 0.10
CA PRO A 555 -24.56 14.85 -1.01
C PRO A 555 -23.80 13.52 -1.13
N GLN A 556 -24.53 12.41 -1.35
CA GLN A 556 -24.02 11.04 -1.30
C GLN A 556 -22.82 10.83 -2.24
N ASP A 557 -22.94 11.23 -3.50
CA ASP A 557 -21.92 10.96 -4.51
C ASP A 557 -20.64 11.73 -4.20
N GLN A 558 -20.75 13.00 -3.81
CA GLN A 558 -19.59 13.81 -3.47
C GLN A 558 -18.89 13.33 -2.20
N ILE A 559 -19.66 12.90 -1.18
CA ILE A 559 -19.10 12.28 0.03
C ILE A 559 -18.36 10.98 -0.32
N ASN A 560 -18.93 10.14 -1.20
CA ASN A 560 -18.28 8.90 -1.63
C ASN A 560 -16.98 9.16 -2.39
N GLU A 561 -16.95 10.14 -3.29
CA GLU A 561 -15.74 10.51 -4.03
C GLU A 561 -14.66 11.12 -3.12
N ASN A 562 -15.06 11.92 -2.13
CA ASN A 562 -14.13 12.43 -1.12
C ASN A 562 -13.57 11.28 -0.27
N TRP A 563 -14.40 10.32 0.15
CA TRP A 563 -13.94 9.12 0.85
C TRP A 563 -12.98 8.30 -0.01
N LYS A 564 -13.30 7.98 -1.27
CA LYS A 564 -12.38 7.25 -2.16
C LYS A 564 -11.03 7.94 -2.28
N THR A 565 -11.01 9.27 -2.32
CA THR A 565 -9.77 10.07 -2.37
C THR A 565 -8.97 9.98 -1.06
N VAL A 566 -9.62 10.05 0.10
CA VAL A 566 -8.96 9.81 1.39
C VAL A 566 -8.42 8.38 1.46
N LEU A 567 -9.26 7.38 1.17
CA LEU A 567 -8.88 5.96 1.21
C LEU A 567 -7.71 5.66 0.25
N ARG A 568 -7.69 6.27 -0.94
CA ARG A 568 -6.55 6.22 -1.88
C ARG A 568 -5.25 6.72 -1.27
N ASN A 569 -5.29 7.85 -0.59
CA ASN A 569 -4.11 8.43 0.07
C ASN A 569 -3.74 7.74 1.38
N GLN A 570 -4.53 6.76 1.84
CA GLN A 570 -4.23 5.88 2.96
C GLN A 570 -3.49 4.60 2.54
N PHE A 571 -3.12 4.48 1.26
CA PHE A 571 -2.26 3.39 0.80
C PHE A 571 -0.96 3.31 1.61
N HIS A 572 -0.47 2.09 1.83
CA HIS A 572 0.63 1.82 2.75
C HIS A 572 1.98 2.43 2.35
N ASP A 573 2.16 2.95 1.13
CA ASP A 573 3.34 3.76 0.79
C ASP A 573 3.10 5.27 0.71
N VAL A 574 1.84 5.70 0.70
CA VAL A 574 1.48 7.13 0.62
C VAL A 574 1.35 7.72 2.02
N LEU A 575 0.47 7.17 2.86
CA LEU A 575 0.24 7.71 4.20
C LEU A 575 1.46 7.54 5.11
N PRO A 576 2.14 6.37 5.12
CA PRO A 576 3.42 6.14 5.79
C PRO A 576 4.57 7.05 5.38
N GLY A 577 4.48 7.79 4.28
CA GLY A 577 5.48 8.82 3.96
C GLY A 577 6.72 8.27 3.25
N SER A 578 6.55 7.19 2.48
CA SER A 578 7.58 6.38 1.87
C SER A 578 7.56 6.38 0.32
N SER A 579 7.30 7.53 -0.30
CA SER A 579 7.13 7.66 -1.77
C SER A 579 8.02 8.75 -2.34
N ILE A 580 8.06 8.90 -3.66
CA ILE A 580 8.74 10.03 -4.31
C ILE A 580 8.02 11.37 -4.05
N ALA A 581 8.74 12.48 -4.22
CA ALA A 581 8.24 13.83 -3.96
C ALA A 581 6.95 14.16 -4.72
N GLU A 582 6.84 13.71 -5.97
CA GLU A 582 5.68 13.96 -6.83
C GLU A 582 4.39 13.33 -6.29
N VAL A 583 4.47 12.21 -5.56
CA VAL A 583 3.31 11.60 -4.89
C VAL A 583 2.80 12.48 -3.75
N TYR A 584 3.69 13.19 -3.04
CA TYR A 584 3.29 14.13 -2.00
C TYR A 584 2.72 15.44 -2.54
N GLN A 585 3.13 15.85 -3.74
CA GLN A 585 2.51 16.95 -4.45
C GLN A 585 1.06 16.58 -4.85
N ASP A 586 0.87 15.37 -5.38
CA ASP A 586 -0.45 14.85 -5.74
C ASP A 586 -1.38 14.73 -4.52
N SER A 587 -0.95 13.97 -3.51
CA SER A 587 -1.75 13.77 -2.29
C SER A 587 -2.10 15.09 -1.61
N SER A 588 -1.20 16.07 -1.60
CA SER A 588 -1.53 17.39 -1.05
C SER A 588 -2.60 18.13 -1.84
N ALA A 589 -2.61 18.04 -3.17
CA ALA A 589 -3.65 18.66 -3.99
C ALA A 589 -5.00 17.93 -3.77
N GLU A 590 -4.97 16.60 -3.70
CA GLU A 590 -6.14 15.77 -3.45
C GLU A 590 -6.76 16.03 -2.06
N TYR A 591 -5.96 16.11 -0.99
CA TYR A 591 -6.47 16.47 0.34
C TYR A 591 -7.05 17.89 0.38
N ALA A 592 -6.45 18.86 -0.32
CA ALA A 592 -7.01 20.21 -0.40
C ALA A 592 -8.40 20.19 -1.06
N GLN A 593 -8.56 19.46 -2.18
CA GLN A 593 -9.85 19.28 -2.83
C GLN A 593 -10.88 18.62 -1.91
N VAL A 594 -10.50 17.58 -1.17
CA VAL A 594 -11.38 16.90 -0.20
C VAL A 594 -11.84 17.87 0.87
N LEU A 595 -10.92 18.64 1.46
CA LEU A 595 -11.24 19.58 2.53
C LEU A 595 -12.13 20.73 2.04
N ASP A 596 -11.86 21.28 0.85
CA ASP A 596 -12.66 22.36 0.27
C ASP A 596 -14.09 21.89 -0.07
N SER A 597 -14.22 20.76 -0.77
CA SER A 597 -15.52 20.16 -1.10
C SER A 597 -16.32 19.81 0.16
N SER A 598 -15.65 19.23 1.16
CA SER A 598 -16.29 18.83 2.41
C SER A 598 -16.73 20.06 3.23
N LYS A 599 -15.91 21.12 3.27
CA LYS A 599 -16.24 22.38 3.93
C LYS A 599 -17.47 23.05 3.31
N GLU A 600 -17.62 23.00 1.98
CA GLU A 600 -18.83 23.50 1.31
C GLU A 600 -20.09 22.77 1.80
N HIS A 601 -20.06 21.44 1.79
CA HIS A 601 -21.20 20.62 2.21
C HIS A 601 -21.50 20.71 3.71
N LEU A 602 -20.48 20.85 4.55
CA LEU A 602 -20.62 21.09 5.97
C LEU A 602 -21.30 22.45 6.22
N ASN A 603 -20.79 23.51 5.60
CA ASN A 603 -21.34 24.85 5.76
C ASN A 603 -22.79 24.95 5.27
N ALA A 604 -23.13 24.28 4.17
CA ALA A 604 -24.50 24.22 3.67
C ALA A 604 -25.44 23.57 4.71
N ALA A 605 -25.04 22.43 5.29
CA ALA A 605 -25.83 21.74 6.31
C ALA A 605 -25.97 22.56 7.61
N LEU A 606 -24.86 23.12 8.11
CA LEU A 606 -24.86 23.94 9.32
C LEU A 606 -25.70 25.22 9.14
N THR A 607 -25.62 25.87 7.98
CA THR A 607 -26.44 27.06 7.67
C THR A 607 -27.92 26.71 7.64
N ALA A 608 -28.29 25.60 6.99
CA ALA A 608 -29.66 25.12 6.93
C ALA A 608 -30.23 24.78 8.32
N LEU A 609 -29.42 24.14 9.18
CA LEU A 609 -29.78 23.84 10.55
C LEU A 609 -29.89 25.11 11.41
N ALA A 610 -28.92 26.02 11.33
CA ALA A 610 -28.91 27.27 12.09
C ALA A 610 -30.11 28.18 11.73
N ALA A 611 -30.58 28.14 10.48
CA ALA A 611 -31.77 28.86 10.04
C ALA A 611 -33.06 28.37 10.72
N ARG A 612 -33.08 27.14 11.25
CA ARG A 612 -34.22 26.56 11.99
C ARG A 612 -34.22 26.89 13.48
N VAL A 613 -33.13 27.44 14.02
CA VAL A 613 -33.04 27.85 15.43
C VAL A 613 -33.89 29.09 15.63
N ASP A 614 -34.88 29.03 16.52
CA ASP A 614 -35.73 30.18 16.82
C ASP A 614 -35.10 31.04 17.92
N LEU A 615 -34.37 32.07 17.51
CA LEU A 615 -33.77 33.07 18.40
C LEU A 615 -33.84 34.43 17.68
N PRO A 616 -34.46 35.45 18.29
CA PRO A 616 -34.64 36.76 17.66
C PRO A 616 -33.32 37.52 17.54
N GLY A 617 -33.18 38.29 16.46
CA GLY A 617 -32.00 39.12 16.21
C GLY A 617 -30.83 38.37 15.57
N GLU A 618 -29.65 39.01 15.60
CA GLU A 618 -28.41 38.37 15.17
C GLU A 618 -27.97 37.34 16.21
N LYS A 619 -27.54 36.16 15.73
CA LYS A 619 -27.21 35.03 16.59
C LYS A 619 -25.97 34.29 16.13
N LEU A 620 -25.26 33.75 17.10
CA LEU A 620 -24.21 32.74 16.94
C LEU A 620 -24.80 31.40 17.34
N VAL A 621 -24.73 30.40 16.46
CA VAL A 621 -25.11 29.01 16.77
C VAL A 621 -23.84 28.17 16.74
N VAL A 622 -23.53 27.51 17.86
CA VAL A 622 -22.35 26.65 17.99
C VAL A 622 -22.80 25.21 18.13
N PHE A 623 -22.34 24.38 17.21
CA PHE A 623 -22.68 22.96 17.14
C PHE A 623 -21.55 22.10 17.73
N ASN A 624 -21.92 20.97 18.33
CA ASN A 624 -21.01 19.98 18.85
C ASN A 624 -21.22 18.65 18.12
N SER A 625 -20.25 18.23 17.32
CA SER A 625 -20.27 16.95 16.60
C SER A 625 -19.81 15.75 17.45
N LEU A 626 -19.38 15.96 18.69
CA LEU A 626 -18.88 14.88 19.55
C LEU A 626 -20.00 14.17 20.32
N SER A 627 -19.74 12.92 20.69
CA SER A 627 -20.62 12.06 21.48
C SER A 627 -20.62 12.36 22.99
N TRP A 628 -19.98 13.46 23.41
CA TRP A 628 -20.00 13.97 24.77
C TRP A 628 -20.19 15.49 24.77
N ALA A 629 -20.67 16.03 25.90
CA ALA A 629 -20.79 17.47 26.06
C ALA A 629 -19.39 18.10 26.11
N ARG A 630 -19.21 19.25 25.47
CA ARG A 630 -17.97 20.02 25.57
C ARG A 630 -18.21 21.51 25.46
N GLY A 631 -17.50 22.29 26.26
CA GLY A 631 -17.37 23.73 26.10
C GLY A 631 -16.01 24.07 25.47
N GLY A 632 -15.63 25.34 25.57
CA GLY A 632 -14.32 25.83 25.17
C GLY A 632 -14.43 26.92 24.12
N LYS A 633 -13.45 27.00 23.23
CA LYS A 633 -13.30 28.15 22.35
C LYS A 633 -14.01 27.97 21.00
N ALA A 634 -14.94 28.86 20.68
CA ALA A 634 -15.45 29.08 19.32
C ALA A 634 -14.64 30.20 18.65
N VAL A 635 -14.17 29.97 17.42
CA VAL A 635 -13.36 30.94 16.66
C VAL A 635 -14.14 31.43 15.45
N LEU A 636 -14.36 32.73 15.36
CA LEU A 636 -15.08 33.40 14.28
C LEU A 636 -14.10 34.25 13.45
N PRO A 637 -14.19 34.25 12.12
CA PRO A 637 -13.41 35.18 11.30
C PRO A 637 -13.81 36.63 11.63
N TRP A 638 -12.84 37.51 11.83
CA TRP A 638 -13.13 38.93 12.07
C TRP A 638 -13.80 39.55 10.84
N THR A 639 -14.84 40.34 11.09
CA THR A 639 -15.47 41.21 10.08
C THR A 639 -15.87 42.52 10.76
N GLU A 640 -16.00 43.60 9.99
CA GLU A 640 -16.49 44.90 10.52
C GLU A 640 -17.87 44.78 11.20
N ARG A 641 -18.67 43.76 10.83
CA ARG A 641 -19.97 43.46 11.47
C ARG A 641 -19.82 43.07 12.95
N LEU A 642 -18.70 42.45 13.33
CA LEU A 642 -18.41 42.03 14.70
C LEU A 642 -17.76 43.12 15.54
N ALA A 643 -17.46 44.29 14.95
CA ALA A 643 -16.87 45.40 15.68
C ALA A 643 -17.83 45.94 16.75
N GLY A 644 -17.36 46.00 17.99
CA GLY A 644 -18.15 46.45 19.13
C GLY A 644 -19.31 45.53 19.51
N LYS A 645 -19.35 44.29 19.00
CA LYS A 645 -20.35 43.28 19.37
C LYS A 645 -19.94 42.50 20.61
N ALA A 646 -20.94 42.01 21.32
CA ALA A 646 -20.79 41.05 22.42
C ALA A 646 -21.74 39.88 22.25
N PHE A 647 -21.43 38.78 22.92
CA PHE A 647 -22.16 37.52 22.83
C PHE A 647 -22.81 37.24 24.17
N VAL A 648 -24.13 37.06 24.20
CA VAL A 648 -24.87 36.74 25.42
C VAL A 648 -25.62 35.42 25.26
N ASP A 649 -25.69 34.65 26.34
CA ASP A 649 -26.53 33.44 26.37
C ASP A 649 -28.04 33.78 26.42
N GLU A 650 -28.87 32.73 26.46
CA GLU A 650 -30.33 32.85 26.52
C GLU A 650 -30.80 33.51 27.82
N ASP A 651 -30.05 33.35 28.92
CA ASP A 651 -30.32 33.93 30.23
C ASP A 651 -29.82 35.39 30.34
N GLY A 652 -29.09 35.87 29.33
CA GLY A 652 -28.53 37.23 29.25
C GLY A 652 -27.12 37.38 29.83
N SER A 653 -26.46 36.29 30.21
CA SER A 653 -25.08 36.28 30.70
C SER A 653 -24.11 36.58 29.57
N LEU A 654 -23.16 37.48 29.82
CA LEU A 654 -22.10 37.82 28.88
C LEU A 654 -21.09 36.67 28.75
N LEU A 655 -20.83 36.24 27.51
CA LEU A 655 -19.72 35.35 27.21
C LEU A 655 -18.41 36.13 27.10
N GLU A 656 -17.35 35.52 27.62
CA GLU A 656 -16.01 36.04 27.42
C GLU A 656 -15.66 35.96 25.92
N SER A 657 -15.32 37.10 25.33
CA SER A 657 -14.89 37.16 23.94
C SER A 657 -13.77 38.16 23.77
N ARG A 658 -12.90 37.91 22.79
CA ARG A 658 -11.74 38.76 22.52
C ARG A 658 -11.39 38.74 21.04
N VAL A 659 -10.85 39.85 20.57
CA VAL A 659 -10.28 39.94 19.22
C VAL A 659 -8.81 39.56 19.31
N VAL A 660 -8.41 38.54 18.55
CA VAL A 660 -7.03 38.05 18.51
C VAL A 660 -6.48 38.24 17.10
N GLU A 661 -5.29 38.81 17.01
CA GLU A 661 -4.49 38.78 15.80
C GLU A 661 -3.68 37.48 15.79
N THR A 662 -4.00 36.59 14.86
CA THR A 662 -3.18 35.41 14.58
C THR A 662 -2.19 35.72 13.47
N THR A 663 -1.21 34.85 13.27
CA THR A 663 -0.22 34.97 12.18
C THR A 663 -0.85 34.97 10.78
N VAL A 664 -2.06 34.43 10.62
CA VAL A 664 -2.73 34.24 9.33
C VAL A 664 -4.02 35.06 9.17
N ALA A 665 -4.66 35.45 10.26
CA ALA A 665 -5.94 36.17 10.24
C ALA A 665 -6.25 36.87 11.56
N ARG A 666 -7.08 37.91 11.49
CA ARG A 666 -7.76 38.48 12.65
C ARG A 666 -9.02 37.66 12.93
N VAL A 667 -9.23 37.26 14.19
CA VAL A 667 -10.38 36.43 14.60
C VAL A 667 -11.02 36.96 15.88
N VAL A 668 -12.27 36.58 16.12
CA VAL A 668 -12.95 36.72 17.41
C VAL A 668 -13.00 35.35 18.06
N GLU A 669 -12.41 35.23 19.24
CA GLU A 669 -12.53 34.05 20.08
C GLU A 669 -13.66 34.28 21.09
N VAL A 670 -14.57 33.32 21.21
CA VAL A 670 -15.69 33.34 22.17
C VAL A 670 -15.59 32.07 23.01
N GLU A 671 -15.45 32.21 24.32
CA GLU A 671 -15.53 31.08 25.23
C GLU A 671 -17.00 30.70 25.40
N VAL A 672 -17.33 29.48 24.95
CA VAL A 672 -18.67 28.93 25.01
C VAL A 672 -18.79 27.94 26.17
N PRO A 673 -19.92 27.95 26.89
CA PRO A 673 -20.20 26.96 27.92
C PRO A 673 -20.34 25.57 27.30
N GLU A 674 -20.47 24.55 28.14
CA GLU A 674 -20.69 23.18 27.66
C GLU A 674 -21.88 23.08 26.71
N ILE A 675 -21.61 22.63 25.49
CA ILE A 675 -22.57 22.34 24.44
C ILE A 675 -22.92 20.85 24.54
N PRO A 676 -24.21 20.47 24.56
CA PRO A 676 -24.63 19.08 24.62
C PRO A 676 -24.00 18.21 23.53
N SER A 677 -23.79 16.92 23.82
CA SER A 677 -23.38 15.92 22.82
C SER A 677 -24.29 15.96 21.60
N PHE A 678 -23.70 15.91 20.39
CA PHE A 678 -24.43 15.90 19.12
C PHE A 678 -25.47 17.03 18.98
N GLY A 679 -25.30 18.12 19.72
CA GLY A 679 -26.26 19.18 19.90
C GLY A 679 -25.73 20.55 19.47
N TYR A 680 -26.44 21.59 19.88
CA TYR A 680 -26.02 22.97 19.67
C TYR A 680 -26.43 23.85 20.85
N LYS A 681 -25.81 25.03 20.95
CA LYS A 681 -26.29 26.16 21.74
C LYS A 681 -26.33 27.41 20.87
N SER A 682 -27.25 28.31 21.16
CA SER A 682 -27.39 29.60 20.49
C SER A 682 -27.13 30.76 21.44
N PHE A 683 -26.53 31.80 20.91
CA PHE A 683 -26.13 33.00 21.64
C PHE A 683 -26.57 34.22 20.85
N ARG A 684 -27.11 35.25 21.52
CA ARG A 684 -27.48 36.51 20.87
C ARG A 684 -26.23 37.35 20.68
N VAL A 685 -26.13 38.01 19.53
CA VAL A 685 -25.08 39.00 19.23
C VAL A 685 -25.69 40.38 19.44
N VAL A 686 -25.19 41.10 20.44
CA VAL A 686 -25.71 42.42 20.89
C VAL A 686 -24.66 43.50 20.72
N ASP A 687 -25.07 44.77 20.72
CA ASP A 687 -24.11 45.88 20.76
C ASP A 687 -23.48 46.00 22.15
N GLY A 688 -22.16 46.14 22.21
CA GLY A 688 -21.38 46.16 23.45
C GLY A 688 -21.75 47.29 24.40
N ALA A 689 -22.38 48.35 23.89
CA ALA A 689 -22.92 49.46 24.66
C ALA A 689 -24.20 49.13 25.44
N GLU A 690 -24.85 47.98 25.16
CA GLU A 690 -26.11 47.55 25.78
C GLU A 690 -25.91 46.66 27.03
N ILE A 691 -24.66 46.46 27.46
CA ILE A 691 -24.31 45.52 28.53
C ILE A 691 -24.10 46.24 29.87
N PRO A 692 -24.84 45.88 30.94
CA PRO A 692 -24.51 46.32 32.30
C PRO A 692 -23.13 45.79 32.71
N GLY A 693 -22.27 46.65 33.27
CA GLY A 693 -20.86 46.34 33.57
C GLY A 693 -20.64 44.97 34.21
N SER A 694 -19.76 44.17 33.62
CA SER A 694 -19.47 42.81 34.09
C SER A 694 -18.72 42.84 35.42
N THR A 695 -19.08 41.91 36.29
CA THR A 695 -18.42 41.58 37.54
C THR A 695 -16.99 41.08 37.29
N ASP A 696 -16.02 41.69 37.97
CA ASP A 696 -14.65 41.20 38.06
C ASP A 696 -14.63 39.75 38.56
N ALA A 697 -13.95 38.87 37.82
CA ALA A 697 -13.68 37.51 38.28
C ALA A 697 -12.89 37.56 39.59
N GLY A 698 -13.32 36.78 40.59
CA GLY A 698 -12.66 36.72 41.88
C GLY A 698 -11.21 36.22 41.76
N PRO A 699 -10.29 36.68 42.63
CA PRO A 699 -8.85 36.38 42.55
C PRO A 699 -8.46 34.90 42.71
N GLU A 700 -9.39 34.01 43.08
CA GLU A 700 -9.12 32.58 43.32
C GLU A 700 -9.25 31.69 42.06
N GLU A 701 -9.87 32.18 40.98
CA GLU A 701 -10.07 31.42 39.73
C GLU A 701 -9.17 31.90 38.59
N ALA A 702 -8.20 32.78 38.86
CA ALA A 702 -7.35 33.36 37.83
C ALA A 702 -6.08 32.55 37.57
N VAL A 703 -5.62 32.52 36.32
CA VAL A 703 -4.24 32.16 35.96
C VAL A 703 -3.42 33.42 35.74
N ARG A 704 -2.16 33.39 36.16
CA ARG A 704 -1.23 34.52 35.99
C ARG A 704 0.20 34.03 35.86
N ILE A 705 1.01 34.81 35.16
CA ILE A 705 2.47 34.66 35.18
C ILE A 705 3.12 35.79 35.98
N THR A 706 4.11 35.45 36.80
CA THR A 706 4.95 36.39 37.55
C THR A 706 6.41 35.93 37.47
N GLY A 707 7.26 36.73 36.82
CA GLY A 707 8.61 36.29 36.47
C GLY A 707 8.54 35.08 35.53
N SER A 708 9.17 33.97 35.91
CA SER A 708 9.10 32.69 35.20
C SER A 708 8.12 31.67 35.80
N THR A 709 7.29 32.10 36.76
CA THR A 709 6.32 31.21 37.43
C THR A 709 4.91 31.48 36.94
N ILE A 710 4.25 30.45 36.41
CA ILE A 710 2.83 30.47 36.06
C ILE A 710 2.05 29.80 37.20
N GLU A 711 1.06 30.50 37.72
CA GLU A 711 0.18 30.01 38.77
C GLU A 711 -1.24 29.91 38.21
N SER A 712 -1.78 28.70 38.12
CA SER A 712 -3.20 28.44 37.78
C SER A 712 -3.91 27.77 38.96
N PRO A 713 -5.24 27.63 38.96
CA PRO A 713 -5.95 26.87 39.99
C PRO A 713 -5.45 25.43 40.16
N TYR A 714 -4.92 24.82 39.09
CA TYR A 714 -4.49 23.42 39.08
C TYR A 714 -2.98 23.23 39.26
N TYR A 715 -2.17 24.15 38.74
CA TYR A 715 -0.73 23.96 38.67
C TYR A 715 0.06 25.17 39.16
N ARG A 716 1.26 24.90 39.66
CA ARG A 716 2.34 25.88 39.72
C ARG A 716 3.44 25.40 38.77
N ILE A 717 3.75 26.20 37.75
CA ILE A 717 4.69 25.88 36.68
C ILE A 717 5.87 26.84 36.76
N VAL A 718 7.10 26.32 36.75
CA VAL A 718 8.32 27.15 36.76
C VAL A 718 9.13 26.91 35.50
N LEU A 719 9.38 27.98 34.75
CA LEU A 719 10.18 27.96 33.52
C LEU A 719 11.63 28.37 33.80
N ASN A 720 12.56 27.80 33.02
CA ASN A 720 13.93 28.30 32.91
C ASN A 720 14.10 29.22 31.70
N ASP A 721 15.30 29.79 31.53
CA ASP A 721 15.63 30.71 30.45
C ASP A 721 15.58 30.06 29.05
N ALA A 722 15.58 28.73 28.97
CA ALA A 722 15.43 27.97 27.72
C ALA A 722 13.96 27.66 27.37
N GLY A 723 12.99 28.18 28.14
CA GLY A 723 11.56 27.94 27.92
C GLY A 723 11.08 26.55 28.35
N GLN A 724 11.90 25.83 29.12
CA GLN A 724 11.61 24.47 29.59
C GLN A 724 10.97 24.51 30.98
N ILE A 725 10.12 23.52 31.27
CA ILE A 725 9.41 23.40 32.54
C ILE A 725 10.30 22.64 33.54
N THR A 726 10.85 23.34 34.51
CA THR A 726 11.72 22.76 35.57
C THR A 726 10.93 22.26 36.79
N SER A 727 9.71 22.76 36.98
CA SER A 727 8.77 22.30 38.00
C SER A 727 7.35 22.43 37.44
N LEU A 728 6.55 21.38 37.64
CA LEU A 728 5.12 21.32 37.31
C LEU A 728 4.44 20.66 38.50
N PHE A 729 4.11 21.48 39.50
CA PHE A 729 3.47 21.01 40.71
C PHE A 729 1.96 20.93 40.51
N ASP A 730 1.39 19.72 40.56
CA ASP A 730 -0.05 19.49 40.58
C ASP A 730 -0.57 19.75 42.00
N LYS A 731 -1.35 20.84 42.15
CA LYS A 731 -1.89 21.27 43.44
C LYS A 731 -2.97 20.35 43.97
N GLN A 732 -3.66 19.60 43.13
CA GLN A 732 -4.67 18.66 43.58
C GLN A 732 -4.04 17.34 44.02
N ALA A 733 -3.11 16.81 43.21
CA ALA A 733 -2.37 15.60 43.53
C ALA A 733 -1.24 15.82 44.56
N GLN A 734 -0.94 17.08 44.88
CA GLN A 734 0.11 17.50 45.82
C GLN A 734 1.47 16.87 45.50
N ARG A 735 1.85 16.87 44.22
CA ARG A 735 3.09 16.26 43.75
C ARG A 735 3.72 17.02 42.59
N GLU A 736 5.03 16.88 42.46
CA GLU A 736 5.73 17.23 41.23
C GLU A 736 5.44 16.21 40.12
N VAL A 737 5.14 16.73 38.93
CA VAL A 737 4.98 15.93 37.71
C VAL A 737 6.33 15.72 37.04
N VAL A 738 7.21 16.73 37.05
CA VAL A 738 8.56 16.64 36.47
C VAL A 738 9.51 15.99 37.50
N PRO A 739 10.32 14.99 37.12
CA PRO A 739 11.33 14.42 38.02
C PRO A 739 12.36 15.44 38.51
N GLU A 740 12.85 15.26 39.74
CA GLU A 740 13.90 16.12 40.30
C GLU A 740 15.14 16.16 39.40
N GLY A 741 15.65 17.37 39.13
CA GLY A 741 16.82 17.60 38.29
C GLY A 741 16.57 17.46 36.78
N MET A 742 15.33 17.23 36.34
CA MET A 742 14.95 17.19 34.93
C MET A 742 14.10 18.41 34.53
N ALA A 743 13.86 18.55 33.22
CA ALA A 743 12.93 19.54 32.69
C ALA A 743 12.01 18.88 31.64
N ALA A 744 10.80 19.42 31.48
CA ALA A 744 9.85 19.05 30.44
C ALA A 744 9.71 20.14 29.36
N ASN A 745 9.04 19.82 28.25
CA ASN A 745 9.08 20.62 27.02
C ASN A 745 10.52 20.82 26.51
N VAL A 746 11.33 19.77 26.58
CA VAL A 746 12.72 19.81 26.09
C VAL A 746 12.69 19.43 24.61
N ILE A 747 13.04 20.39 23.76
CA ILE A 747 13.22 20.12 22.33
C ILE A 747 14.54 19.38 22.14
N GLU A 748 14.46 18.17 21.58
CA GLU A 748 15.59 17.28 21.34
C GLU A 748 15.70 16.97 19.84
N ALA A 749 16.89 17.12 19.29
CA ALA A 749 17.24 16.67 17.96
C ALA A 749 18.12 15.42 18.02
N PHE A 750 17.94 14.51 17.08
CA PHE A 750 18.71 13.28 16.96
C PHE A 750 19.27 13.15 15.56
N GLU A 751 20.50 12.66 15.41
CA GLU A 751 21.01 12.26 14.10
C GLU A 751 20.22 11.03 13.62
N ASP A 752 19.54 11.18 12.48
CA ASP A 752 18.69 10.16 11.89
C ASP A 752 19.33 9.62 10.61
N LYS A 753 20.10 8.56 10.78
CA LYS A 753 20.85 7.87 9.73
C LYS A 753 20.60 6.38 9.86
N PRO A 754 19.44 5.88 9.40
CA PRO A 754 19.17 4.45 9.43
C PRO A 754 20.16 3.68 8.55
N MET A 755 20.25 2.37 8.78
CA MET A 755 21.14 1.47 8.03
C MET A 755 20.73 1.39 6.57
N GLU A 756 19.42 1.32 6.32
CA GLU A 756 18.79 1.28 5.01
C GLU A 756 17.47 2.09 5.06
N HIS A 757 16.94 2.48 3.90
CA HIS A 757 15.63 3.11 3.72
C HIS A 757 15.34 4.38 4.56
N ASP A 758 16.02 5.49 4.25
CA ASP A 758 15.92 6.80 4.94
C ASP A 758 14.50 7.28 5.33
N ALA A 759 13.46 7.02 4.52
CA ALA A 759 12.10 7.47 4.80
C ALA A 759 11.27 6.45 5.62
N TRP A 760 11.69 5.19 5.65
CA TRP A 760 10.98 4.13 6.35
C TRP A 760 11.52 3.93 7.75
N ASP A 761 12.84 3.95 7.96
CA ASP A 761 13.45 3.47 9.18
C ASP A 761 13.95 4.56 10.14
N ILE A 762 13.81 4.25 11.43
CA ILE A 762 14.53 4.89 12.53
C ILE A 762 15.12 3.76 13.35
N ASP A 763 16.43 3.56 13.23
CA ASP A 763 17.15 2.49 13.92
C ASP A 763 17.42 2.82 15.38
N ILE A 764 17.46 1.78 16.24
CA ILE A 764 17.52 1.92 17.70
C ILE A 764 18.66 2.82 18.22
N TYR A 765 19.77 2.90 17.47
CA TYR A 765 20.95 3.69 17.83
C TYR A 765 20.78 5.21 17.61
N TYR A 766 19.67 5.69 17.02
CA TYR A 766 19.44 7.14 16.83
C TYR A 766 19.58 7.94 18.13
N ARG A 767 19.31 7.29 19.28
CA ARG A 767 19.37 7.88 20.62
C ARG A 767 20.79 8.18 21.11
N GLU A 768 21.81 7.56 20.52
CA GLU A 768 23.21 7.71 20.96
C GLU A 768 23.77 9.09 20.63
N LYS A 769 23.24 9.73 19.57
CA LYS A 769 23.63 11.09 19.15
C LYS A 769 22.45 12.06 19.27
N ARG A 770 22.31 12.59 20.48
CA ARG A 770 21.26 13.53 20.86
C ARG A 770 21.82 14.93 21.08
N TYR A 771 21.10 15.94 20.58
CA TYR A 771 21.38 17.35 20.73
C TYR A 771 20.14 18.04 21.32
N SER A 772 20.19 18.40 22.60
CA SER A 772 19.10 19.14 23.25
C SER A 772 19.22 20.63 22.97
N VAL A 773 18.12 21.29 22.64
CA VAL A 773 18.05 22.76 22.54
C VAL A 773 18.02 23.33 23.96
N GLN A 774 19.21 23.58 24.51
CA GLN A 774 19.42 24.11 25.87
C GLN A 774 19.74 25.60 25.89
N GLN A 775 19.90 26.21 24.71
CA GLN A 775 20.18 27.63 24.59
C GLN A 775 18.99 28.43 25.15
N ALA A 776 19.27 29.57 25.77
CA ALA A 776 18.23 30.49 26.19
C ALA A 776 17.39 30.86 24.97
N CYS A 777 16.07 30.78 25.11
CA CYS A 777 15.16 31.13 24.03
C CYS A 777 14.68 32.56 24.19
N GLU A 778 14.35 33.19 23.08
CA GLU A 778 13.53 34.38 23.14
C GLU A 778 12.12 33.94 23.49
N TRP A 779 11.59 34.43 24.62
CA TRP A 779 10.19 34.20 24.96
C TRP A 779 9.51 35.44 25.50
N GLU A 780 8.25 35.60 25.13
CA GLU A 780 7.42 36.74 25.50
C GLU A 780 6.05 36.28 26.00
N VAL A 781 5.46 37.12 26.86
CA VAL A 781 4.11 36.91 27.37
C VAL A 781 3.14 37.59 26.41
N LEU A 782 2.51 36.81 25.53
CA LEU A 782 1.50 37.31 24.60
C LEU A 782 0.20 37.67 25.32
N GLU A 783 -0.18 36.87 26.32
CA GLU A 783 -1.36 37.11 27.14
C GLU A 783 -1.10 36.76 28.60
N ASN A 784 -1.51 37.67 29.49
CA ASN A 784 -1.50 37.47 30.95
C ASN A 784 -2.88 37.87 31.50
N GLY A 785 -3.91 37.12 31.10
CA GLY A 785 -5.29 37.38 31.46
C GLY A 785 -5.79 36.41 32.54
N PRO A 786 -6.85 36.77 33.30
CA PRO A 786 -7.37 35.92 34.36
C PRO A 786 -7.84 34.54 33.85
N SER A 787 -8.27 34.42 32.60
CA SER A 787 -8.76 33.17 32.00
C SER A 787 -7.67 32.30 31.38
N ARG A 788 -6.59 32.88 30.85
CA ARG A 788 -5.44 32.15 30.28
C ARG A 788 -4.14 32.96 30.29
N VAL A 789 -3.02 32.24 30.35
CA VAL A 789 -1.68 32.75 30.02
C VAL A 789 -1.25 32.13 28.70
N VAL A 790 -0.71 32.96 27.80
CA VAL A 790 -0.13 32.53 26.52
C VAL A 790 1.30 33.03 26.44
N LEU A 791 2.24 32.11 26.27
CA LEU A 791 3.66 32.38 26.07
C LEU A 791 4.05 31.99 24.66
N ALA A 792 4.86 32.83 24.00
CA ALA A 792 5.53 32.47 22.76
C ALA A 792 7.02 32.25 23.02
N PHE A 793 7.55 31.17 22.47
CA PHE A 793 8.96 30.80 22.50
C PHE A 793 9.49 30.73 21.08
N THR A 794 10.70 31.25 20.85
CA THR A 794 11.43 31.12 19.60
C THR A 794 12.83 30.58 19.89
N TRP A 795 13.15 29.43 19.30
CA TRP A 795 14.49 28.84 19.32
C TRP A 795 15.10 28.83 17.92
N PRO A 796 16.29 29.44 17.72
CA PRO A 796 17.09 29.13 16.54
C PRO A 796 17.66 27.71 16.69
N PHE A 797 17.64 26.94 15.60
CA PHE A 797 18.24 25.61 15.57
C PHE A 797 18.88 25.36 14.21
N LEU A 798 20.22 25.47 14.15
CA LEU A 798 20.98 25.37 12.89
C LEU A 798 20.44 26.35 11.83
N GLU A 799 19.94 25.84 10.70
CA GLU A 799 19.33 26.64 9.62
C GLU A 799 17.82 26.77 9.78
N SER A 800 17.26 26.15 10.82
CA SER A 800 15.83 26.10 11.13
C SER A 800 15.44 27.05 12.26
N THR A 801 14.14 27.37 12.32
CA THR A 801 13.54 28.13 13.43
C THR A 801 12.36 27.37 14.00
N ILE A 802 12.35 27.21 15.33
CA ILE A 802 11.27 26.56 16.07
C ILE A 802 10.52 27.63 16.84
N LYS A 803 9.23 27.79 16.56
CA LYS A 803 8.32 28.67 17.30
C LYS A 803 7.30 27.82 18.03
N GLN A 804 7.03 28.11 19.29
CA GLN A 804 6.00 27.41 20.05
C GLN A 804 5.18 28.37 20.88
N ARG A 805 3.86 28.17 20.90
CA ARG A 805 2.99 28.80 21.90
C ARG A 805 2.64 27.80 22.99
N MET A 806 2.84 28.18 24.24
CA MET A 806 2.34 27.45 25.40
C MET A 806 1.13 28.16 25.97
N ILE A 807 0.03 27.45 26.16
CA ILE A 807 -1.22 28.00 26.67
C ILE A 807 -1.57 27.28 27.98
N VAL A 808 -1.77 28.06 29.04
CA VAL A 808 -2.20 27.58 30.35
C VAL A 808 -3.53 28.23 30.69
N TYR A 809 -4.54 27.40 30.96
CA TYR A 809 -5.90 27.85 31.23
C TYR A 809 -6.17 27.95 32.74
N ALA A 810 -7.06 28.86 33.11
CA ALA A 810 -7.59 28.96 34.46
C ALA A 810 -8.61 27.84 34.76
N ASN A 811 -9.51 27.58 33.81
CA ASN A 811 -10.65 26.68 33.97
C ASN A 811 -10.40 25.25 33.45
N ASN A 812 -9.21 24.94 32.91
CA ASN A 812 -8.88 23.63 32.35
C ASN A 812 -7.51 23.12 32.83
N ARG A 813 -7.41 21.81 33.09
CA ARG A 813 -6.16 21.11 33.46
C ARG A 813 -5.23 20.85 32.27
N ARG A 814 -5.71 21.08 31.05
CA ARG A 814 -4.94 20.96 29.81
C ARG A 814 -3.89 22.07 29.72
N ILE A 815 -2.71 21.72 29.20
CA ILE A 815 -1.68 22.68 28.77
C ILE A 815 -1.46 22.41 27.29
N ASP A 816 -1.60 23.43 26.47
CA ASP A 816 -1.44 23.30 25.02
C ASP A 816 -0.09 23.81 24.54
N PHE A 817 0.49 23.07 23.61
CA PHE A 817 1.72 23.42 22.91
C PHE A 817 1.43 23.44 21.41
N GLU A 818 1.50 24.62 20.82
CA GLU A 818 1.30 24.82 19.38
C GLU A 818 2.66 25.14 18.76
N THR A 819 3.24 24.17 18.07
CA THR A 819 4.58 24.30 17.47
C THR A 819 4.49 24.54 15.97
N GLU A 820 5.17 25.58 15.52
CA GLU A 820 5.45 25.89 14.11
C GLU A 820 6.96 25.75 13.90
N VAL A 821 7.36 25.00 12.87
CA VAL A 821 8.77 24.78 12.57
C VAL A 821 9.03 25.13 11.12
N ASP A 822 9.91 26.10 10.89
CA ASP A 822 10.53 26.31 9.59
C ASP A 822 11.76 25.40 9.52
N TRP A 823 11.57 24.20 8.95
CA TRP A 823 12.51 23.09 9.04
C TRP A 823 13.32 22.92 7.75
N HIS A 824 14.64 23.14 7.85
CA HIS A 824 15.60 23.00 6.75
C HIS A 824 16.62 21.89 6.96
N GLU A 825 16.59 21.21 8.11
CA GLU A 825 17.56 20.17 8.44
C GLU A 825 17.32 18.86 7.67
N ARG A 826 18.41 18.13 7.41
CA ARG A 826 18.40 16.83 6.73
C ARG A 826 18.97 15.76 7.66
N GLN A 827 18.37 14.56 7.64
CA GLN A 827 18.81 13.44 8.47
C GLN A 827 18.84 13.81 9.97
N ILE A 828 17.86 14.61 10.41
CA ILE A 828 17.66 14.99 11.80
C ILE A 828 16.20 14.72 12.17
N LEU A 829 16.02 14.06 13.31
CA LEU A 829 14.72 13.80 13.90
C LEU A 829 14.50 14.73 15.10
N LEU A 830 13.46 15.56 15.03
CA LEU A 830 13.07 16.46 16.12
C LEU A 830 12.00 15.82 17.01
N LYS A 831 12.17 15.88 18.33
CA LYS A 831 11.18 15.44 19.33
C LYS A 831 11.03 16.48 20.45
N ALA A 832 9.86 16.46 21.11
CA ALA A 832 9.64 17.18 22.34
C ALA A 832 9.54 16.17 23.50
N ALA A 833 10.42 16.30 24.49
CA ALA A 833 10.50 15.40 25.63
C ALA A 833 9.78 15.98 26.86
N PHE A 834 8.95 15.13 27.47
CA PHE A 834 8.22 15.41 28.72
C PHE A 834 8.47 14.27 29.71
N PRO A 835 9.63 14.25 30.41
CA PRO A 835 9.86 13.29 31.47
C PRO A 835 8.84 13.50 32.58
N VAL A 836 8.22 12.42 33.03
CA VAL A 836 7.24 12.43 34.12
C VAL A 836 7.72 11.55 35.27
N ALA A 837 7.47 12.00 36.50
CA ALA A 837 7.77 11.28 37.74
C ALA A 837 6.77 10.13 37.94
N VAL A 838 6.75 9.19 36.99
CA VAL A 838 5.91 7.99 36.96
C VAL A 838 6.79 6.82 36.55
N ARG A 839 6.77 5.75 37.36
CA ARG A 839 7.42 4.48 37.04
C ARG A 839 6.35 3.43 36.78
N ALA A 840 6.13 3.10 35.52
CA ALA A 840 5.19 2.07 35.09
C ALA A 840 5.89 1.07 34.17
N THR A 841 5.42 -0.18 34.14
CA THR A 841 5.90 -1.22 33.21
C THR A 841 5.10 -1.23 31.90
N LYS A 842 4.09 -0.38 31.78
CA LYS A 842 3.21 -0.23 30.61
C LYS A 842 2.85 1.24 30.42
N ALA A 843 2.71 1.63 29.16
CA ALA A 843 2.07 2.88 28.76
C ALA A 843 0.84 2.53 27.91
N THR A 844 -0.18 3.37 27.97
CA THR A 844 -1.38 3.24 27.14
C THR A 844 -1.30 4.28 26.03
N TYR A 845 -1.50 3.83 24.80
CA TYR A 845 -1.54 4.64 23.60
C TYR A 845 -2.96 4.52 23.02
N GLU A 846 -3.43 5.58 22.36
CA GLU A 846 -4.65 5.55 21.56
C GLU A 846 -4.32 5.18 20.12
#